data_AF-A0A9D3XF51-F1
#
_entry.id   AF-A0A9D3XF51-F1
#
_cell.length_a   1.000
_cell.length_b   1.000
_cell.length_c   1.000
_cell.angle_alpha   90.00
_cell.angle_beta   90.00
_cell.angle_gamma   90.00
#
_symmetry.space_group_name_H-M   'P 1'
#
loop_
_entity.id
_entity.type
_entity.pdbx_description
1 polymer ?
#
loop_
_entity_poly.entity_id
_entity_poly.type
_entity_poly.pdbx_seq_one_letter_code
_entity_poly.pdbx_strand_id
1 'polypeptide(L)'
;MADGSRQIKLAAAKKKLKEYQQKNSPGATASAKKKRKSKDGSRPETPTNDDRKSPENIQNILKVLVSDLNRSNGVAIPSLDKRKIQDADDPKNALDENRSLSSTESLRQLSEQLNGLVSQSTSYVNGESAVSSTNMKEMEKLQNQEAMNQLEKEKKGFEQKFAKEQGALREQLQVHIQTIGILVSEKSELQTALAHTQQAARQKSGEAEDLAARLQSSRQRVSELERTLSSISTQQKQLEKHNREVVKERDSLKLDLYKQSKGSEELKQQNSELSEKLHSLVSKNSAMKLDLEDLHKKLEMAELMIQQFSSQSGILDANQQLQLALEERANLETQITQLSESLRQLQVERDQYVEKLKEEGSIWQQRVQQLSEQVHTLMEEKEKNVTQIQELEASVAEMLSRSAKANDREPALPEGPTEAELSLQQEVQRLQQEKEELHGQYQAQVRDNEQLSHLNQEQEERLQELEKTVQRYSEESVDRQQILENMQSDKATISRALSQNRELKEQLAELQNGFVKLTNENMEVTSALQSELHVKKELAKKIGQLQEKLAELTETVELKTREAQGLQEQRDQYYGHLQQYTVAYQHLANEKEELHKQYLLQTQLMDRLQHEEVQGKVTAELHLKELQQTKESLAAVAKENRELQAQISQLAAELDDRVLHRVEGDGVENEKMVEETVKSSLVIPEDFESHEEMVTFLTSAMSQVEKEREEMRQQLAEQKRQCRGLLQQIAALRQEQQHNVTSSGGYTTDTVPVEVHEALKTAMEKLQSRFTDLMHEKADLKDRVEELEHRCIQLSGETDTIGEYIALYQSQRAILKQRHREKEEYISRLAQDKEEMKMKLLELQELVMRLVGERNEWYSKYLAAAQNPDMLVSQESGSAIAVERHIELNATDGEGLREVSLADEPEQEAAVLQSHVSSHSKGPHPSPEDPTAKQIMQLLREIQNPQERVGSLLENPCIPFFYRADENDEVKIMVI
;
A
#
# COMPACT_ATOMS: atom_id res chain seq x y z
N MET A 1 11.73 -8.41 -43.71
CA MET A 1 12.01 -9.64 -42.92
C MET A 1 11.39 -9.65 -41.50
N ALA A 2 10.82 -8.55 -40.98
CA ALA A 2 10.30 -8.51 -39.60
C ALA A 2 9.10 -9.46 -39.34
N ASP A 3 8.09 -9.49 -40.22
CA ASP A 3 6.85 -10.23 -39.98
C ASP A 3 7.01 -11.75 -39.83
N GLY A 4 7.98 -12.36 -40.51
CA GLY A 4 8.29 -13.79 -40.32
C GLY A 4 8.67 -14.10 -38.87
N SER A 5 9.46 -13.22 -38.24
CA SER A 5 9.80 -13.34 -36.81
C SER A 5 8.56 -13.17 -35.91
N ARG A 6 7.65 -12.26 -36.26
CA ARG A 6 6.38 -12.05 -35.54
C ARG A 6 5.49 -13.29 -35.63
N GLN A 7 5.29 -13.85 -36.82
CA GLN A 7 4.47 -15.05 -37.02
C GLN A 7 5.06 -16.29 -36.33
N ILE A 8 6.38 -16.51 -36.40
CA ILE A 8 7.05 -17.62 -35.70
C ILE A 8 6.87 -17.50 -34.17
N LYS A 9 7.06 -16.30 -33.60
CA LYS A 9 6.84 -16.04 -32.17
C LYS A 9 5.37 -16.27 -31.77
N LEU A 10 4.41 -15.85 -32.60
CA LEU A 10 2.98 -16.02 -32.35
C LEU A 10 2.54 -17.50 -32.46
N ALA A 11 3.13 -18.28 -33.37
CA ALA A 11 2.96 -19.72 -33.46
C ALA A 11 3.54 -20.45 -32.21
N ALA A 12 4.74 -20.06 -31.77
CA ALA A 12 5.35 -20.60 -30.55
C ALA A 12 4.53 -20.28 -29.29
N ALA A 13 3.99 -19.07 -29.18
CA ALA A 13 3.08 -18.67 -28.10
C ALA A 13 1.78 -19.50 -28.12
N LYS A 14 1.16 -19.69 -29.29
CA LYS A 14 -0.03 -20.55 -29.45
C LYS A 14 0.25 -22.01 -29.08
N LYS A 15 1.45 -22.54 -29.37
CA LYS A 15 1.85 -23.89 -28.94
C LYS A 15 1.94 -23.99 -27.42
N LYS A 16 2.66 -23.06 -26.77
CA LYS A 16 2.79 -23.03 -25.30
C LYS A 16 1.44 -22.85 -24.60
N LEU A 17 0.55 -22.01 -25.12
CA LEU A 17 -0.80 -21.83 -24.58
C LEU A 17 -1.62 -23.13 -24.65
N LYS A 18 -1.51 -23.89 -25.75
CA LYS A 18 -2.19 -25.18 -25.91
C LYS A 18 -1.62 -26.25 -24.96
N GLU A 19 -0.30 -26.30 -24.79
CA GLU A 19 0.36 -27.18 -23.80
C GLU A 19 -0.06 -26.83 -22.36
N TYR A 20 -0.25 -25.55 -22.04
CA TYR A 20 -0.73 -25.08 -20.72
C TYR A 20 -2.20 -25.47 -20.46
N GLN A 21 -3.09 -25.22 -21.42
CA GLN A 21 -4.50 -25.62 -21.33
C GLN A 21 -4.69 -27.14 -21.22
N GLN A 22 -3.82 -27.92 -21.88
CA GLN A 22 -3.86 -29.38 -21.84
C GLN A 22 -3.32 -29.97 -20.52
N LYS A 23 -2.49 -29.24 -19.76
CA LYS A 23 -2.05 -29.61 -18.41
C LYS A 23 -3.03 -29.22 -17.30
N ASN A 24 -3.82 -28.15 -17.50
CA ASN A 24 -4.67 -27.57 -16.45
C ASN A 24 -6.17 -27.92 -16.58
N SER A 25 -6.51 -29.09 -17.15
CA SER A 25 -7.90 -29.56 -17.27
C SER A 25 -8.16 -30.73 -16.29
N PRO A 26 -8.92 -30.54 -15.19
CA PRO A 26 -9.27 -31.63 -14.28
C PRO A 26 -10.18 -32.67 -14.93
N GLY A 27 -9.90 -33.97 -14.71
CA GLY A 27 -10.72 -35.06 -15.22
C GLY A 27 -12.10 -35.14 -14.55
N ALA A 28 -13.14 -35.41 -15.33
CA ALA A 28 -14.52 -35.48 -14.83
C ALA A 28 -14.89 -36.88 -14.31
N THR A 29 -15.33 -36.98 -13.05
CA THR A 29 -15.88 -38.22 -12.46
C THR A 29 -17.20 -38.01 -11.71
N ALA A 30 -18.21 -38.73 -12.17
CA ALA A 30 -19.57 -38.96 -11.65
C ALA A 30 -19.98 -38.49 -10.24
N SER A 31 -20.96 -37.58 -10.23
CA SER A 31 -22.30 -37.78 -9.63
C SER A 31 -22.47 -38.52 -8.28
N ALA A 32 -22.82 -37.78 -7.21
CA ALA A 32 -23.54 -38.31 -6.04
C ALA A 32 -24.64 -37.34 -5.54
N LYS A 33 -25.81 -37.86 -5.17
CA LYS A 33 -26.98 -37.06 -4.71
C LYS A 33 -27.31 -37.32 -3.23
N LYS A 34 -27.49 -36.27 -2.42
CA LYS A 34 -28.36 -36.16 -1.20
C LYS A 34 -28.08 -34.83 -0.47
N LYS A 35 -28.99 -34.23 0.32
CA LYS A 35 -30.46 -34.12 0.27
C LYS A 35 -30.87 -32.97 1.21
N ARG A 36 -31.84 -32.12 0.84
CA ARG A 36 -32.39 -31.04 1.70
C ARG A 36 -32.85 -31.55 3.08
N LYS A 37 -32.65 -30.76 4.13
CA LYS A 37 -33.71 -30.47 5.13
C LYS A 37 -33.49 -29.12 5.81
N SER A 38 -34.57 -28.37 5.97
CA SER A 38 -34.65 -27.09 6.71
C SER A 38 -35.48 -27.25 7.97
N LYS A 39 -35.26 -26.38 8.98
CA LYS A 39 -36.34 -25.87 9.85
C LYS A 39 -35.91 -24.61 10.62
N ASP A 40 -36.86 -23.70 10.82
CA ASP A 40 -36.78 -22.46 11.59
C ASP A 40 -36.97 -22.69 13.11
N GLY A 41 -36.69 -21.68 13.96
CA GLY A 41 -37.10 -21.71 15.38
C GLY A 41 -36.47 -20.66 16.33
N SER A 42 -37.00 -19.44 16.29
CA SER A 42 -36.96 -18.31 17.26
C SER A 42 -36.13 -18.36 18.58
N ARG A 43 -35.40 -17.25 18.81
CA ARG A 43 -35.05 -16.65 20.13
C ARG A 43 -36.31 -15.99 20.76
N PRO A 44 -36.55 -15.99 22.10
CA PRO A 44 -36.21 -14.82 22.95
C PRO A 44 -35.83 -15.05 24.44
N GLU A 45 -34.92 -14.17 24.91
CA GLU A 45 -34.74 -13.59 26.26
C GLU A 45 -34.49 -14.43 27.54
N THR A 46 -33.77 -13.79 28.49
CA THR A 46 -33.31 -14.28 29.82
C THR A 46 -34.01 -13.52 30.96
N PRO A 47 -34.03 -14.00 32.23
CA PRO A 47 -33.01 -13.51 33.19
C PRO A 47 -32.64 -14.42 34.40
N THR A 48 -31.56 -14.01 35.10
CA THR A 48 -31.17 -14.25 36.52
C THR A 48 -30.82 -15.66 37.07
N ASN A 49 -29.57 -15.77 37.55
CA ASN A 49 -29.00 -16.58 38.66
C ASN A 49 -29.14 -18.13 38.65
N ASP A 50 -28.19 -18.92 39.18
CA ASP A 50 -27.03 -18.58 40.05
C ASP A 50 -25.80 -19.50 39.87
N ASP A 51 -24.67 -19.09 40.48
CA ASP A 51 -23.49 -19.86 40.93
C ASP A 51 -22.54 -20.65 39.95
N ARG A 52 -21.24 -20.26 40.01
CA ARG A 52 -19.99 -21.10 39.99
C ARG A 52 -19.70 -22.00 38.76
N LYS A 53 -18.51 -21.94 38.11
CA LYS A 53 -17.14 -21.64 38.59
C LYS A 53 -16.17 -21.31 37.42
N SER A 54 -15.10 -20.56 37.71
CA SER A 54 -13.97 -20.30 36.78
C SER A 54 -12.78 -21.26 37.04
N PRO A 55 -11.99 -21.65 36.02
CA PRO A 55 -10.84 -22.55 36.18
C PRO A 55 -9.53 -21.80 36.56
N GLU A 56 -9.43 -21.31 37.80
CA GLU A 56 -8.14 -20.85 38.36
C GLU A 56 -7.22 -22.04 38.67
N ASN A 57 -6.43 -22.50 37.69
CA ASN A 57 -5.58 -23.69 37.87
C ASN A 57 -4.11 -23.54 37.43
N ILE A 58 -3.55 -22.33 37.58
CA ILE A 58 -2.10 -22.07 37.37
C ILE A 58 -1.44 -21.48 38.63
N GLN A 59 -2.15 -20.70 39.45
CA GLN A 59 -1.56 -20.11 40.68
C GLN A 59 -1.39 -21.11 41.85
N ASN A 60 -2.08 -22.25 41.85
CA ASN A 60 -2.02 -23.19 42.99
C ASN A 60 -0.72 -24.00 43.06
N ILE A 61 0.00 -24.18 41.95
CA ILE A 61 1.29 -24.92 41.94
C ILE A 61 2.40 -24.10 42.63
N LEU A 62 2.39 -22.77 42.46
CA LEU A 62 3.38 -21.87 43.08
C LEU A 62 3.13 -21.59 44.57
N LYS A 63 1.97 -21.99 45.11
CA LYS A 63 1.61 -21.72 46.51
C LYS A 63 2.09 -22.79 47.50
N VAL A 64 2.35 -24.01 47.02
CA VAL A 64 2.77 -25.15 47.87
C VAL A 64 4.21 -24.99 48.35
N LEU A 65 5.13 -24.53 47.49
CA LEU A 65 6.56 -24.41 47.82
C LEU A 65 6.94 -23.22 48.74
N VAL A 66 5.96 -22.44 49.21
CA VAL A 66 6.19 -21.25 50.07
C VAL A 66 5.68 -21.46 51.50
N SER A 67 4.96 -22.55 51.80
CA SER A 67 4.30 -22.74 53.11
C SER A 67 5.16 -23.42 54.19
N ASP A 68 6.19 -24.19 53.83
CA ASP A 68 6.89 -25.08 54.78
C ASP A 68 8.00 -24.40 55.62
N LEU A 69 8.30 -23.12 55.39
CA LEU A 69 9.43 -22.42 56.03
C LEU A 69 9.03 -21.40 57.12
N ASN A 70 7.90 -21.61 57.83
CA ASN A 70 7.46 -20.66 58.87
C ASN A 70 6.71 -21.30 60.06
N ARG A 71 7.38 -22.15 60.86
CA ARG A 71 6.89 -22.46 62.22
C ARG A 71 7.94 -22.99 63.24
N SER A 72 8.76 -22.10 63.81
CA SER A 72 9.13 -22.20 65.24
C SER A 72 9.65 -20.88 65.81
N ASN A 73 9.33 -20.62 67.07
CA ASN A 73 9.66 -19.39 67.80
C ASN A 73 11.16 -19.28 68.11
N GLY A 74 11.70 -18.06 68.12
CA GLY A 74 13.03 -17.77 68.65
C GLY A 74 13.02 -17.32 70.12
N VAL A 75 14.23 -17.14 70.68
CA VAL A 75 14.50 -16.42 71.93
C VAL A 75 15.64 -15.43 71.64
N ALA A 76 15.53 -14.20 72.13
CA ALA A 76 16.48 -13.13 71.86
C ALA A 76 17.70 -13.15 72.82
N ILE A 77 18.85 -12.69 72.33
CA ILE A 77 20.03 -12.36 73.13
C ILE A 77 20.42 -10.91 72.78
N PRO A 78 20.59 -10.00 73.76
CA PRO A 78 21.02 -8.62 73.51
C PRO A 78 22.54 -8.50 73.31
N SER A 79 22.97 -7.42 72.67
CA SER A 79 24.39 -7.07 72.50
C SER A 79 24.94 -6.34 73.74
N LEU A 80 26.22 -6.59 74.10
CA LEU A 80 27.25 -5.55 74.36
C LEU A 80 28.58 -6.14 74.91
N ASP A 81 29.65 -6.01 74.12
CA ASP A 81 30.90 -5.30 74.44
C ASP A 81 31.76 -5.65 75.71
N LYS A 82 33.05 -5.96 75.46
CA LYS A 82 34.26 -5.84 76.34
C LYS A 82 34.33 -6.55 77.71
N ARG A 83 35.26 -7.52 77.84
CA ARG A 83 36.58 -7.33 78.52
C ARG A 83 37.49 -8.58 78.57
N LYS A 84 38.80 -8.31 78.46
CA LYS A 84 40.00 -8.99 79.03
C LYS A 84 40.08 -10.52 79.15
N ILE A 85 41.12 -11.03 78.47
CA ILE A 85 42.01 -12.15 78.82
C ILE A 85 42.29 -12.29 80.33
N GLN A 86 42.28 -13.52 80.83
CA GLN A 86 43.19 -14.01 81.89
C GLN A 86 43.26 -15.55 81.90
N ASP A 87 44.41 -16.10 82.27
CA ASP A 87 44.78 -17.52 82.17
C ASP A 87 44.36 -18.38 83.38
N ALA A 88 44.15 -19.70 83.20
CA ALA A 88 44.23 -20.71 84.27
C ALA A 88 44.27 -22.17 83.76
N ASP A 89 45.40 -22.83 84.03
CA ASP A 89 45.72 -24.24 84.26
C ASP A 89 44.62 -25.36 84.29
N ASP A 90 44.87 -26.38 83.46
CA ASP A 90 44.94 -27.84 83.79
C ASP A 90 43.70 -28.64 84.31
N PRO A 91 43.72 -30.01 84.25
CA PRO A 91 42.50 -30.78 83.95
C PRO A 91 42.13 -31.90 84.96
N LYS A 92 41.02 -32.62 84.69
CA LYS A 92 40.90 -34.09 84.90
C LYS A 92 39.57 -34.69 84.41
N ASN A 93 39.68 -35.97 83.99
CA ASN A 93 38.66 -37.03 84.00
C ASN A 93 37.37 -36.84 83.16
N ALA A 94 36.77 -37.88 82.59
CA ALA A 94 37.21 -39.24 82.25
C ALA A 94 36.15 -39.89 81.33
N LEU A 95 36.48 -40.96 80.60
CA LEU A 95 35.63 -42.17 80.51
C LEU A 95 36.38 -43.35 79.84
N ASP A 96 36.86 -44.18 80.74
CA ASP A 96 37.25 -45.61 80.76
C ASP A 96 36.93 -46.62 79.63
N GLU A 97 37.57 -47.79 79.82
CA GLU A 97 37.28 -49.14 79.29
C GLU A 97 37.38 -49.39 77.76
N ASN A 98 38.05 -50.45 77.25
CA ASN A 98 38.16 -51.80 77.82
C ASN A 98 39.38 -52.61 77.28
N ARG A 99 40.05 -53.37 78.16
CA ARG A 99 40.75 -54.68 77.94
C ARG A 99 41.85 -54.84 76.84
N SER A 100 42.87 -55.72 76.98
CA SER A 100 43.13 -56.78 77.97
C SER A 100 44.57 -57.34 77.94
N LEU A 101 45.14 -57.66 79.12
CA LEU A 101 46.18 -58.70 79.41
C LEU A 101 47.58 -58.52 78.77
N SER A 102 48.68 -59.16 79.21
CA SER A 102 49.13 -59.65 80.54
C SER A 102 50.59 -60.17 80.38
N SER A 103 51.52 -59.88 81.33
CA SER A 103 52.75 -60.68 81.61
C SER A 103 53.72 -60.01 82.63
N THR A 104 53.39 -60.03 83.92
CA THR A 104 54.36 -59.66 84.99
C THR A 104 54.37 -60.61 86.20
N GLU A 105 53.44 -61.56 86.26
CA GLU A 105 53.27 -62.46 87.42
C GLU A 105 54.29 -63.61 87.44
N SER A 106 54.75 -64.06 86.27
CA SER A 106 55.68 -65.18 86.10
C SER A 106 57.05 -65.00 86.77
N LEU A 107 57.49 -63.76 87.02
CA LEU A 107 58.77 -63.47 87.66
C LEU A 107 58.71 -63.45 89.19
N ARG A 108 57.52 -63.36 89.79
CA ARG A 108 57.38 -63.38 91.26
C ARG A 108 57.44 -64.81 91.83
N GLN A 109 56.89 -65.76 91.08
CA GLN A 109 56.73 -67.15 91.52
C GLN A 109 58.03 -67.97 91.58
N LEU A 110 59.09 -67.54 90.88
CA LEU A 110 60.43 -68.15 90.94
C LEU A 110 61.26 -67.68 92.15
N SER A 111 60.83 -66.64 92.87
CA SER A 111 61.57 -66.09 94.02
C SER A 111 61.35 -66.84 95.33
N GLU A 112 60.35 -67.73 95.42
CA GLU A 112 59.92 -68.35 96.68
C GLU A 112 60.28 -69.84 96.81
N GLN A 113 60.84 -70.47 95.78
CA GLN A 113 61.15 -71.92 95.77
C GLN A 113 62.61 -72.29 96.07
N LEU A 114 63.47 -71.34 96.47
CA LEU A 114 64.92 -71.58 96.60
C LEU A 114 65.56 -71.07 97.91
N ASN A 115 64.84 -71.15 99.03
CA ASN A 115 65.41 -70.82 100.35
C ASN A 115 64.89 -71.73 101.49
N GLY A 116 64.76 -73.03 101.21
CA GLY A 116 64.04 -73.98 102.07
C GLY A 116 64.58 -75.41 102.09
N LEU A 117 65.91 -75.61 102.10
CA LEU A 117 66.52 -76.92 102.38
C LEU A 117 68.00 -76.79 102.81
N VAL A 118 68.50 -77.79 103.55
CA VAL A 118 69.89 -77.95 104.03
C VAL A 118 70.41 -76.84 104.95
N SER A 119 69.83 -76.79 106.15
CA SER A 119 70.66 -76.58 107.35
C SER A 119 71.17 -77.93 107.88
N GLN A 120 72.33 -77.89 108.54
CA GLN A 120 72.82 -78.84 109.56
C GLN A 120 73.37 -80.24 109.17
N SER A 121 74.60 -80.47 109.68
CA SER A 121 74.99 -81.63 110.52
C SER A 121 75.38 -82.97 109.83
N THR A 122 76.34 -83.77 110.34
CA THR A 122 77.32 -83.65 111.48
C THR A 122 78.42 -84.74 111.34
N SER A 123 79.26 -84.92 112.39
CA SER A 123 80.09 -86.10 112.74
C SER A 123 81.52 -86.12 112.16
N TYR A 124 82.59 -86.02 112.97
CA TYR A 124 83.21 -87.01 113.91
C TYR A 124 84.20 -87.95 113.17
N VAL A 125 85.35 -88.42 113.69
CA VAL A 125 86.13 -88.17 114.94
C VAL A 125 87.60 -88.55 114.61
N ASN A 126 88.60 -87.69 114.83
CA ASN A 126 89.53 -87.62 115.99
C ASN A 126 90.45 -88.86 116.25
N GLY A 127 91.74 -88.61 116.48
CA GLY A 127 92.76 -89.58 116.93
C GLY A 127 93.62 -90.25 115.83
N GLU A 128 94.84 -90.74 116.09
CA GLU A 128 95.75 -90.44 117.22
C GLU A 128 97.21 -90.95 116.97
N SER A 129 98.20 -90.21 117.49
CA SER A 129 99.52 -90.66 117.99
C SER A 129 100.61 -91.36 117.12
N ALA A 130 101.85 -91.20 117.61
CA ALA A 130 103.05 -92.06 117.48
C ALA A 130 103.59 -92.47 116.09
N VAL A 131 104.65 -91.77 115.64
CA VAL A 131 105.64 -92.32 114.69
C VAL A 131 106.67 -93.17 115.43
N SER A 132 106.93 -94.38 114.95
CA SER A 132 108.25 -95.02 115.05
C SER A 132 108.51 -96.00 113.90
N SER A 133 109.73 -95.94 113.34
CA SER A 133 110.34 -96.86 112.36
C SER A 133 109.63 -97.15 111.02
N THR A 134 110.06 -96.40 109.99
CA THR A 134 110.45 -96.88 108.63
C THR A 134 109.48 -97.67 107.71
N ASN A 135 109.38 -97.15 106.47
CA ASN A 135 109.04 -97.84 105.20
C ASN A 135 107.56 -98.12 104.84
N MET A 136 106.89 -97.10 104.28
CA MET A 136 105.84 -97.25 103.26
C MET A 136 105.86 -96.03 102.33
N LYS A 137 105.85 -96.22 101.00
CA LYS A 137 105.90 -95.11 100.02
C LYS A 137 105.25 -95.34 98.65
N GLU A 138 104.62 -96.50 98.42
CA GLU A 138 104.12 -96.88 97.08
C GLU A 138 102.59 -96.77 96.94
N MET A 139 101.82 -97.05 98.00
CA MET A 139 100.34 -96.99 97.97
C MET A 139 99.77 -95.60 97.69
N GLU A 140 100.40 -94.55 98.24
CA GLU A 140 99.98 -93.15 98.12
C GLU A 140 99.94 -92.66 96.66
N LYS A 141 100.72 -93.28 95.77
CA LYS A 141 100.86 -92.84 94.37
C LYS A 141 99.67 -93.24 93.49
N LEU A 142 99.04 -94.38 93.75
CA LEU A 142 97.88 -94.86 92.98
C LEU A 142 96.62 -94.05 93.30
N GLN A 143 96.37 -93.81 94.59
CA GLN A 143 95.16 -93.12 95.05
C GLN A 143 95.07 -91.67 94.55
N ASN A 144 96.21 -90.97 94.46
CA ASN A 144 96.31 -89.63 93.87
C ASN A 144 96.00 -89.62 92.35
N GLN A 145 96.37 -90.66 91.60
CA GLN A 145 96.16 -90.70 90.15
C GLN A 145 94.68 -90.83 89.78
N GLU A 146 93.92 -91.61 90.56
CA GLU A 146 92.49 -91.84 90.32
C GLU A 146 91.65 -90.60 90.70
N ALA A 147 91.99 -89.94 91.82
CA ALA A 147 91.40 -88.66 92.20
C ALA A 147 91.65 -87.56 91.15
N MET A 148 92.87 -87.49 90.58
CA MET A 148 93.20 -86.55 89.51
C MET A 148 92.35 -86.77 88.25
N ASN A 149 92.17 -88.03 87.83
CA ASN A 149 91.35 -88.37 86.66
C ASN A 149 89.86 -87.97 86.85
N GLN A 150 89.31 -88.19 88.05
CA GLN A 150 87.93 -87.80 88.38
C GLN A 150 87.77 -86.27 88.39
N LEU A 151 88.72 -85.54 88.98
CA LEU A 151 88.71 -84.08 89.03
C LEU A 151 88.85 -83.46 87.62
N GLU A 152 89.66 -84.05 86.73
CA GLU A 152 89.75 -83.62 85.33
C GLU A 152 88.46 -83.88 84.55
N LYS A 153 87.77 -84.99 84.83
CA LYS A 153 86.46 -85.32 84.23
C LYS A 153 85.36 -84.36 84.69
N GLU A 154 85.33 -84.01 85.98
CA GLU A 154 84.39 -83.02 86.52
C GLU A 154 84.68 -81.61 86.00
N LYS A 155 85.97 -81.22 85.90
CA LYS A 155 86.39 -79.97 85.25
C LYS A 155 85.86 -79.88 83.81
N LYS A 156 86.08 -80.91 82.98
CA LYS A 156 85.55 -80.96 81.60
C LYS A 156 84.03 -80.92 81.55
N GLY A 157 83.35 -81.52 82.54
CA GLY A 157 81.90 -81.43 82.70
C GLY A 157 81.41 -80.01 83.02
N PHE A 158 82.12 -79.28 83.89
CA PHE A 158 81.85 -77.88 84.18
C PHE A 158 82.14 -76.98 82.97
N GLU A 159 83.28 -77.15 82.30
CA GLU A 159 83.63 -76.42 81.07
C GLU A 159 82.57 -76.63 79.97
N GLN A 160 82.05 -77.85 79.81
CA GLN A 160 80.98 -78.13 78.84
C GLN A 160 79.63 -77.49 79.24
N LYS A 161 79.27 -77.46 80.52
CA LYS A 161 78.06 -76.76 81.01
C LYS A 161 78.18 -75.26 80.79
N PHE A 162 79.28 -74.67 81.24
CA PHE A 162 79.57 -73.24 81.08
C PHE A 162 79.58 -72.82 79.61
N ALA A 163 80.14 -73.64 78.71
CA ALA A 163 80.10 -73.37 77.27
C ALA A 163 78.67 -73.41 76.69
N LYS A 164 77.80 -74.31 77.18
CA LYS A 164 76.39 -74.37 76.77
C LYS A 164 75.57 -73.20 77.31
N GLU A 165 75.76 -72.84 78.57
CA GLU A 165 75.11 -71.68 79.22
C GLU A 165 75.55 -70.37 78.55
N GLN A 166 76.84 -70.22 78.26
CA GLN A 166 77.38 -69.09 77.49
C GLN A 166 76.87 -69.09 76.04
N GLY A 167 76.59 -70.25 75.44
CA GLY A 167 75.92 -70.37 74.14
C GLY A 167 74.48 -69.86 74.18
N ALA A 168 73.66 -70.39 75.09
CA ALA A 168 72.26 -69.99 75.27
C ALA A 168 72.11 -68.49 75.60
N LEU A 169 73.02 -67.93 76.41
CA LEU A 169 73.04 -66.49 76.71
C LEU A 169 73.41 -65.64 75.47
N ARG A 170 74.28 -66.12 74.57
CA ARG A 170 74.54 -65.46 73.28
C ARG A 170 73.34 -65.54 72.35
N GLU A 171 72.67 -66.68 72.27
CA GLU A 171 71.45 -66.85 71.46
C GLU A 171 70.32 -65.95 71.97
N GLN A 172 70.09 -65.90 73.28
CA GLN A 172 69.11 -65.00 73.89
C GLN A 172 69.45 -63.52 73.64
N LEU A 173 70.73 -63.12 73.76
CA LEU A 173 71.18 -61.77 73.42
C LEU A 173 70.96 -61.45 71.94
N GLN A 174 71.23 -62.39 71.04
CA GLN A 174 71.01 -62.23 69.59
C GLN A 174 69.51 -62.05 69.27
N VAL A 175 68.63 -62.83 69.90
CA VAL A 175 67.17 -62.67 69.78
C VAL A 175 66.72 -61.31 70.32
N HIS A 176 67.23 -60.87 71.48
CA HIS A 176 66.90 -59.54 72.01
C HIS A 176 67.37 -58.40 71.09
N ILE A 177 68.57 -58.49 70.51
CA ILE A 177 69.07 -57.52 69.52
C ILE A 177 68.14 -57.50 68.30
N GLN A 178 67.69 -58.65 67.81
CA GLN A 178 66.76 -58.73 66.68
C GLN A 178 65.38 -58.17 67.01
N THR A 179 64.83 -58.46 68.19
CA THR A 179 63.56 -57.87 68.67
C THR A 179 63.64 -56.36 68.83
N ILE A 180 64.75 -55.84 69.38
CA ILE A 180 64.99 -54.39 69.48
C ILE A 180 65.10 -53.77 68.08
N GLY A 181 65.78 -54.42 67.14
CA GLY A 181 65.84 -53.99 65.74
C GLY A 181 64.46 -53.82 65.10
N ILE A 182 63.60 -54.83 65.23
CA ILE A 182 62.22 -54.82 64.71
C ILE A 182 61.40 -53.71 65.36
N LEU A 183 61.44 -53.58 66.70
CA LEU A 183 60.71 -52.52 67.42
C LEU A 183 61.20 -51.11 67.06
N VAL A 184 62.49 -50.94 66.70
CA VAL A 184 63.04 -49.67 66.23
C VAL A 184 62.60 -49.36 64.80
N SER A 185 62.56 -50.34 63.88
CA SER A 185 62.01 -50.13 62.54
C SER A 185 60.51 -49.85 62.58
N GLU A 186 59.72 -50.65 63.29
CA GLU A 186 58.28 -50.43 63.47
C GLU A 186 57.98 -49.04 64.06
N LYS A 187 58.74 -48.62 65.09
CA LYS A 187 58.62 -47.27 65.65
C LYS A 187 58.94 -46.18 64.61
N SER A 188 59.97 -46.37 63.79
CA SER A 188 60.37 -45.41 62.75
C SER A 188 59.32 -45.32 61.63
N GLU A 189 58.75 -46.45 61.22
CA GLU A 189 57.67 -46.53 60.22
C GLU A 189 56.39 -45.88 60.75
N LEU A 190 55.97 -46.19 61.99
CA LEU A 190 54.82 -45.56 62.64
C LEU A 190 55.02 -44.05 62.85
N GLN A 191 56.23 -43.61 63.21
CA GLN A 191 56.54 -42.18 63.35
C GLN A 191 56.48 -41.44 62.00
N THR A 192 56.93 -42.08 60.91
CA THR A 192 56.85 -41.55 59.55
C THR A 192 55.40 -41.53 59.05
N ALA A 193 54.63 -42.59 59.26
CA ALA A 193 53.21 -42.67 58.91
C ALA A 193 52.38 -41.63 59.68
N LEU A 194 52.66 -41.41 60.98
CA LEU A 194 52.04 -40.36 61.78
C LEU A 194 52.36 -38.96 61.23
N ALA A 195 53.62 -38.69 60.87
CA ALA A 195 54.03 -37.41 60.29
C ALA A 195 53.32 -37.13 58.94
N HIS A 196 53.25 -38.12 58.04
CA HIS A 196 52.49 -38.00 56.80
C HIS A 196 50.99 -37.76 57.05
N THR A 197 50.39 -38.49 58.00
CA THR A 197 48.98 -38.33 58.35
C THR A 197 48.68 -36.95 58.93
N GLN A 198 49.55 -36.42 59.80
CA GLN A 198 49.45 -35.07 60.33
C GLN A 198 49.60 -34.00 59.25
N GLN A 199 50.50 -34.19 58.28
CA GLN A 199 50.68 -33.26 57.17
C GLN A 199 49.48 -33.26 56.22
N ALA A 200 48.93 -34.44 55.89
CA ALA A 200 47.70 -34.56 55.10
C ALA A 200 46.50 -33.92 55.81
N ALA A 201 46.37 -34.09 57.14
CA ALA A 201 45.33 -33.45 57.93
C ALA A 201 45.44 -31.91 57.92
N ARG A 202 46.67 -31.36 58.00
CA ARG A 202 46.91 -29.91 57.86
C ARG A 202 46.53 -29.38 56.48
N GLN A 203 46.92 -30.08 55.43
CA GLN A 203 46.54 -29.73 54.05
C GLN A 203 45.01 -29.72 53.88
N LYS A 204 44.31 -30.73 54.42
CA LYS A 204 42.84 -30.78 54.39
C LYS A 204 42.15 -29.74 55.27
N SER A 205 42.81 -29.18 56.30
CA SER A 205 42.31 -28.00 57.03
C SER A 205 42.36 -26.77 56.11
N GLY A 206 43.52 -26.50 55.49
CA GLY A 206 43.67 -25.37 54.56
C GLY A 206 42.68 -25.43 53.39
N GLU A 207 42.52 -26.59 52.74
CA GLU A 207 41.51 -26.79 51.69
C GLU A 207 40.08 -26.50 52.18
N ALA A 208 39.75 -26.85 53.43
CA ALA A 208 38.43 -26.59 54.01
C ALA A 208 38.23 -25.10 54.35
N GLU A 209 39.29 -24.41 54.79
CA GLU A 209 39.30 -22.98 55.08
C GLU A 209 39.16 -22.15 53.79
N ASP A 210 39.87 -22.52 52.72
CA ASP A 210 39.74 -21.93 51.37
C ASP A 210 38.32 -22.12 50.81
N LEU A 211 37.75 -23.33 50.94
CA LEU A 211 36.38 -23.61 50.52
C LEU A 211 35.35 -22.82 51.35
N ALA A 212 35.59 -22.61 52.64
CA ALA A 212 34.74 -21.77 53.49
C ALA A 212 34.81 -20.28 53.07
N ALA A 213 36.00 -19.76 52.79
CA ALA A 213 36.20 -18.39 52.31
C ALA A 213 35.51 -18.16 50.95
N ARG A 214 35.67 -19.09 50.00
CA ARG A 214 34.99 -19.05 48.69
C ARG A 214 33.48 -19.14 48.81
N LEU A 215 32.96 -19.96 49.73
CA LEU A 215 31.52 -20.04 50.04
C LEU A 215 31.00 -18.74 50.67
N GLN A 216 31.78 -18.08 51.54
CA GLN A 216 31.42 -16.78 52.11
C GLN A 216 31.35 -15.68 51.04
N SER A 217 32.37 -15.58 50.18
CA SER A 217 32.38 -14.66 49.03
C SER A 217 31.19 -14.90 48.11
N SER A 218 30.90 -16.17 47.78
CA SER A 218 29.72 -16.52 46.97
C SER A 218 28.39 -16.10 47.61
N ARG A 219 28.27 -16.20 48.95
CA ARG A 219 27.08 -15.75 49.69
C ARG A 219 26.93 -14.22 49.66
N GLN A 220 28.03 -13.48 49.84
CA GLN A 220 28.03 -12.02 49.74
C GLN A 220 27.56 -11.57 48.35
N ARG A 221 28.13 -12.14 47.28
CA ARG A 221 27.75 -11.87 45.88
C ARG A 221 26.28 -12.19 45.60
N VAL A 222 25.73 -13.28 46.16
CA VAL A 222 24.28 -13.58 46.05
C VAL A 222 23.44 -12.49 46.71
N SER A 223 23.77 -12.07 47.94
CA SER A 223 23.03 -11.00 48.62
C SER A 223 23.23 -9.60 48.01
N GLU A 224 24.27 -9.38 47.21
CA GLU A 224 24.40 -8.20 46.37
C GLU A 224 23.47 -8.28 45.16
N LEU A 225 23.43 -9.42 44.47
CA LEU A 225 22.52 -9.68 43.34
C LEU A 225 21.04 -9.59 43.78
N GLU A 226 20.68 -10.09 44.96
CA GLU A 226 19.33 -9.95 45.52
C GLU A 226 18.93 -8.48 45.72
N ARG A 227 19.88 -7.62 46.15
CA ARG A 227 19.66 -6.18 46.30
C ARG A 227 19.56 -5.47 44.95
N THR A 228 20.41 -5.79 43.98
CA THR A 228 20.32 -5.17 42.64
C THR A 228 19.05 -5.57 41.92
N LEU A 229 18.65 -6.85 41.97
CA LEU A 229 17.35 -7.33 41.46
C LEU A 229 16.17 -6.64 42.14
N SER A 230 16.24 -6.41 43.46
CA SER A 230 15.21 -5.65 44.19
C SER A 230 15.12 -4.19 43.73
N SER A 231 16.27 -3.54 43.48
CA SER A 231 16.36 -2.18 42.95
C SER A 231 15.83 -2.07 41.52
N ILE A 232 16.21 -3.00 40.65
CA ILE A 232 15.72 -3.06 39.26
C ILE A 232 14.19 -3.32 39.26
N SER A 233 13.69 -4.15 40.16
CA SER A 233 12.25 -4.43 40.35
C SER A 233 11.45 -3.21 40.80
N THR A 234 12.02 -2.30 41.62
CA THR A 234 11.34 -1.04 41.98
C THR A 234 11.44 0.00 40.87
N GLN A 235 12.59 0.12 40.21
CA GLN A 235 12.79 0.98 39.03
C GLN A 235 11.85 0.59 37.89
N GLN A 236 11.70 -0.70 37.57
CA GLN A 236 10.76 -1.19 36.56
C GLN A 236 9.32 -0.75 36.89
N LYS A 237 8.87 -0.88 38.14
CA LYS A 237 7.52 -0.47 38.57
C LYS A 237 7.32 1.06 38.45
N GLN A 238 8.36 1.85 38.67
CA GLN A 238 8.33 3.30 38.45
C GLN A 238 8.25 3.65 36.96
N LEU A 239 9.06 2.99 36.10
CA LEU A 239 9.00 3.17 34.64
C LEU A 239 7.66 2.72 34.07
N GLU A 240 7.09 1.62 34.54
CA GLU A 240 5.73 1.18 34.17
C GLU A 240 4.66 2.20 34.59
N LYS A 241 4.78 2.80 35.78
CA LYS A 241 3.87 3.86 36.23
C LYS A 241 3.97 5.09 35.31
N HIS A 242 5.19 5.55 35.03
CA HIS A 242 5.43 6.70 34.17
C HIS A 242 4.95 6.46 32.73
N ASN A 243 5.19 5.28 32.17
CA ASN A 243 4.67 4.92 30.83
C ASN A 243 3.13 4.92 30.79
N ARG A 244 2.45 4.46 31.86
CA ARG A 244 0.98 4.57 32.00
C ARG A 244 0.50 6.02 32.15
N GLU A 245 1.37 6.95 32.53
CA GLU A 245 1.07 8.39 32.63
C GLU A 245 1.26 9.06 31.26
N VAL A 246 2.41 8.83 30.59
CA VAL A 246 2.67 9.29 29.21
C VAL A 246 1.63 8.76 28.21
N VAL A 247 1.15 7.53 28.36
CA VAL A 247 0.07 6.98 27.52
C VAL A 247 -1.26 7.74 27.72
N LYS A 248 -1.59 8.16 28.94
CA LYS A 248 -2.78 8.98 29.20
C LYS A 248 -2.63 10.38 28.61
N GLU A 249 -1.46 11.00 28.78
CA GLU A 249 -1.16 12.33 28.24
C GLU A 249 -1.23 12.34 26.70
N ARG A 250 -0.67 11.32 26.05
CA ARG A 250 -0.82 11.07 24.61
C ARG A 250 -2.30 10.99 24.21
N ASP A 251 -3.11 10.26 24.95
CA ASP A 251 -4.50 10.02 24.60
C ASP A 251 -5.41 11.23 24.89
N SER A 252 -5.11 12.05 25.91
CA SER A 252 -5.75 13.36 26.09
C SER A 252 -5.34 14.36 25.00
N LEU A 253 -4.04 14.46 24.67
CA LEU A 253 -3.56 15.33 23.58
C LEU A 253 -4.17 14.92 22.23
N LYS A 254 -4.32 13.61 21.96
CA LYS A 254 -5.01 13.11 20.77
C LYS A 254 -6.49 13.48 20.74
N LEU A 255 -7.17 13.45 21.89
CA LEU A 255 -8.56 13.88 22.00
C LEU A 255 -8.71 15.40 21.81
N ASP A 256 -7.77 16.20 22.31
CA ASP A 256 -7.79 17.65 22.16
C ASP A 256 -7.41 18.11 20.75
N LEU A 257 -6.45 17.43 20.09
CA LEU A 257 -6.18 17.60 18.66
C LEU A 257 -7.42 17.26 17.79
N TYR A 258 -8.19 16.23 18.15
CA TYR A 258 -9.45 15.92 17.46
C TYR A 258 -10.50 17.03 17.63
N LYS A 259 -10.65 17.59 18.85
CA LYS A 259 -11.52 18.76 19.09
C LYS A 259 -11.06 19.97 18.27
N GLN A 260 -9.75 20.23 18.21
CA GLN A 260 -9.17 21.35 17.45
C GLN A 260 -9.35 21.16 15.94
N SER A 261 -9.17 19.95 15.40
CA SER A 261 -9.45 19.65 13.98
C SER A 261 -10.90 19.95 13.65
N LYS A 262 -11.84 19.41 14.43
CA LYS A 262 -13.28 19.63 14.22
C LYS A 262 -13.67 21.11 14.33
N GLY A 263 -13.12 21.84 15.29
CA GLY A 263 -13.31 23.29 15.40
C GLY A 263 -12.71 24.07 14.23
N SER A 264 -11.57 23.63 13.69
CA SER A 264 -10.95 24.21 12.49
C SER A 264 -11.77 23.93 11.23
N GLU A 265 -12.36 22.74 11.10
CA GLU A 265 -13.28 22.36 10.03
C GLU A 265 -14.57 23.22 10.09
N GLU A 266 -15.16 23.39 11.28
CA GLU A 266 -16.33 24.25 11.51
C GLU A 266 -16.04 25.72 11.17
N LEU A 267 -14.90 26.27 11.62
CA LEU A 267 -14.47 27.63 11.28
C LEU A 267 -14.18 27.77 9.77
N LYS A 268 -13.60 26.75 9.13
CA LYS A 268 -13.35 26.74 7.68
C LYS A 268 -14.66 26.75 6.89
N GLN A 269 -15.67 26.00 7.33
CA GLN A 269 -17.01 26.04 6.73
C GLN A 269 -17.62 27.45 6.90
N GLN A 270 -17.65 28.00 8.12
CA GLN A 270 -18.18 29.34 8.37
C GLN A 270 -17.50 30.41 7.51
N ASN A 271 -16.17 30.33 7.34
CA ASN A 271 -15.41 31.25 6.48
C ASN A 271 -15.77 31.09 4.98
N SER A 272 -16.00 29.85 4.51
CA SER A 272 -16.49 29.62 3.14
C SER A 272 -17.90 30.18 2.91
N GLU A 273 -18.82 30.00 3.86
CA GLU A 273 -20.17 30.57 3.77
C GLU A 273 -20.16 32.10 3.82
N LEU A 274 -19.30 32.71 4.64
CA LEU A 274 -19.13 34.17 4.69
C LEU A 274 -18.51 34.71 3.40
N SER A 275 -17.57 33.97 2.81
CA SER A 275 -16.96 34.32 1.51
C SER A 275 -17.97 34.28 0.37
N GLU A 276 -18.87 33.27 0.34
CA GLU A 276 -19.95 33.20 -0.64
C GLU A 276 -20.99 34.32 -0.44
N LYS A 277 -21.39 34.59 0.82
CA LYS A 277 -22.28 35.72 1.17
C LYS A 277 -21.67 37.05 0.72
N LEU A 278 -20.37 37.27 0.94
CA LEU A 278 -19.65 38.45 0.47
C LEU A 278 -19.63 38.55 -1.06
N HIS A 279 -19.32 37.46 -1.77
CA HIS A 279 -19.34 37.44 -3.24
C HIS A 279 -20.74 37.73 -3.81
N SER A 280 -21.80 37.21 -3.18
CA SER A 280 -23.19 37.51 -3.53
C SER A 280 -23.52 38.99 -3.34
N LEU A 281 -23.10 39.60 -2.22
CA LEU A 281 -23.30 41.03 -1.94
C LEU A 281 -22.51 41.93 -2.91
N VAL A 282 -21.27 41.57 -3.24
CA VAL A 282 -20.46 42.27 -4.26
C VAL A 282 -21.15 42.21 -5.63
N SER A 283 -21.64 41.03 -6.05
CA SER A 283 -22.35 40.86 -7.32
C SER A 283 -23.66 41.66 -7.39
N LYS A 284 -24.39 41.76 -6.28
CA LYS A 284 -25.60 42.61 -6.17
C LYS A 284 -25.24 44.08 -6.23
N ASN A 285 -24.16 44.50 -5.57
CA ASN A 285 -23.68 45.88 -5.61
C ASN A 285 -23.23 46.31 -7.02
N SER A 286 -22.61 45.42 -7.80
CA SER A 286 -22.28 45.69 -9.21
C SER A 286 -23.51 45.74 -10.10
N ALA A 287 -24.53 44.90 -9.88
CA ALA A 287 -25.80 44.98 -10.62
C ALA A 287 -26.51 46.31 -10.34
N MET A 288 -26.71 46.66 -9.07
CA MET A 288 -27.34 47.92 -8.64
C MET A 288 -26.62 49.18 -9.17
N LYS A 289 -25.30 49.11 -9.41
CA LYS A 289 -24.55 50.20 -10.06
C LYS A 289 -24.90 50.34 -11.54
N LEU A 290 -24.96 49.23 -12.29
CA LEU A 290 -25.39 49.25 -13.69
C LEU A 290 -26.85 49.70 -13.81
N ASP A 291 -27.73 49.26 -12.92
CA ASP A 291 -29.12 49.71 -12.85
C ASP A 291 -29.21 51.23 -12.60
N LEU A 292 -28.42 51.76 -11.66
CA LEU A 292 -28.32 53.21 -11.40
C LEU A 292 -27.78 54.00 -12.60
N GLU A 293 -26.75 53.49 -13.28
CA GLU A 293 -26.20 54.12 -14.49
C GLU A 293 -27.23 54.16 -15.63
N ASP A 294 -28.01 53.10 -15.83
CA ASP A 294 -29.07 53.06 -16.86
C ASP A 294 -30.31 53.87 -16.47
N LEU A 295 -30.67 53.94 -15.18
CA LEU A 295 -31.68 54.87 -14.69
C LEU A 295 -31.24 56.34 -14.89
N HIS A 296 -29.96 56.64 -14.71
CA HIS A 296 -29.42 57.98 -14.92
C HIS A 296 -29.46 58.38 -16.41
N LYS A 297 -29.04 57.49 -17.33
CA LYS A 297 -29.16 57.72 -18.78
C LYS A 297 -30.61 57.95 -19.22
N LYS A 298 -31.56 57.20 -18.64
CA LYS A 298 -33.01 57.39 -18.89
C LYS A 298 -33.51 58.72 -18.35
N LEU A 299 -33.03 59.15 -17.18
CA LEU A 299 -33.35 60.46 -16.59
C LEU A 299 -32.84 61.60 -17.49
N GLU A 300 -31.58 61.54 -17.95
CA GLU A 300 -31.02 62.51 -18.91
C GLU A 300 -31.84 62.56 -20.22
N MET A 301 -32.24 61.41 -20.76
CA MET A 301 -33.11 61.33 -21.94
C MET A 301 -34.50 61.93 -21.69
N ALA A 302 -35.11 61.69 -20.53
CA ALA A 302 -36.40 62.26 -20.16
C ALA A 302 -36.31 63.78 -19.98
N GLU A 303 -35.25 64.29 -19.35
CA GLU A 303 -34.98 65.72 -19.22
C GLU A 303 -34.78 66.41 -20.57
N LEU A 304 -34.05 65.76 -21.49
CA LEU A 304 -33.88 66.24 -22.88
C LEU A 304 -35.23 66.26 -23.64
N MET A 305 -36.07 65.24 -23.48
CA MET A 305 -37.43 65.24 -24.06
C MET A 305 -38.30 66.36 -23.47
N ILE A 306 -38.29 66.53 -22.15
CA ILE A 306 -38.97 67.63 -21.45
C ILE A 306 -38.50 68.99 -21.98
N GLN A 307 -37.20 69.17 -22.22
CA GLN A 307 -36.62 70.40 -22.78
C GLN A 307 -37.03 70.63 -24.24
N GLN A 308 -37.16 69.57 -25.05
CA GLN A 308 -37.65 69.67 -26.42
C GLN A 308 -39.14 70.01 -26.48
N PHE A 309 -40.00 69.31 -25.73
CA PHE A 309 -41.44 69.56 -25.73
C PHE A 309 -41.80 70.93 -25.12
N SER A 310 -41.14 71.35 -24.03
CA SER A 310 -41.36 72.68 -23.45
C SER A 310 -40.94 73.85 -24.36
N SER A 311 -40.09 73.60 -25.36
CA SER A 311 -39.76 74.58 -26.41
C SER A 311 -40.74 74.57 -27.61
N GLN A 312 -41.62 73.57 -27.72
CA GLN A 312 -42.64 73.44 -28.79
C GLN A 312 -44.04 73.84 -28.30
N SER A 313 -44.17 75.05 -27.77
CA SER A 313 -45.44 75.58 -27.24
C SER A 313 -46.50 75.77 -28.33
N GLY A 314 -47.46 74.85 -28.43
CA GLY A 314 -48.63 75.00 -29.31
C GLY A 314 -49.50 73.75 -29.56
N ILE A 315 -49.00 72.53 -29.28
CA ILE A 315 -49.70 71.28 -29.61
C ILE A 315 -50.28 70.65 -28.33
N LEU A 316 -51.59 70.35 -28.32
CA LEU A 316 -52.28 69.78 -27.14
C LEU A 316 -51.74 68.41 -26.72
N ASP A 317 -51.41 67.55 -27.69
CA ASP A 317 -50.80 66.23 -27.48
C ASP A 317 -49.41 66.32 -26.81
N ALA A 318 -48.60 67.29 -27.22
CA ALA A 318 -47.27 67.53 -26.63
C ALA A 318 -47.34 67.90 -25.13
N ASN A 319 -48.39 68.59 -24.67
CA ASN A 319 -48.59 68.86 -23.24
C ASN A 319 -48.91 67.57 -22.45
N GLN A 320 -49.66 66.64 -23.03
CA GLN A 320 -50.00 65.37 -22.37
C GLN A 320 -48.79 64.43 -22.32
N GLN A 321 -47.99 64.39 -23.39
CA GLN A 321 -46.71 63.67 -23.43
C GLN A 321 -45.67 64.29 -22.46
N LEU A 322 -45.60 65.62 -22.39
CA LEU A 322 -44.77 66.35 -21.42
C LEU A 322 -45.16 66.03 -19.97
N GLN A 323 -46.45 65.92 -19.66
CA GLN A 323 -46.91 65.56 -18.31
C GLN A 323 -46.54 64.10 -17.97
N LEU A 324 -46.73 63.15 -18.89
CA LEU A 324 -46.29 61.76 -18.70
C LEU A 324 -44.78 61.67 -18.47
N ALA A 325 -43.97 62.42 -19.23
CA ALA A 325 -42.52 62.48 -19.03
C ALA A 325 -42.13 63.08 -17.66
N LEU A 326 -42.89 64.06 -17.14
CA LEU A 326 -42.67 64.60 -15.79
C LEU A 326 -43.05 63.61 -14.68
N GLU A 327 -44.14 62.84 -14.87
CA GLU A 327 -44.54 61.77 -13.96
C GLU A 327 -43.53 60.61 -13.98
N GLU A 328 -43.00 60.24 -15.15
CA GLU A 328 -41.88 59.29 -15.26
C GLU A 328 -40.61 59.82 -14.57
N ARG A 329 -40.26 61.10 -14.76
CA ARG A 329 -39.11 61.73 -14.10
C ARG A 329 -39.20 61.65 -12.57
N ALA A 330 -40.37 61.94 -11.99
CA ALA A 330 -40.61 61.83 -10.55
C ALA A 330 -40.52 60.39 -10.03
N ASN A 331 -40.97 59.41 -10.83
CA ASN A 331 -40.83 57.98 -10.52
C ASN A 331 -39.38 57.49 -10.60
N LEU A 332 -38.55 58.08 -11.47
CA LEU A 332 -37.10 57.82 -11.53
C LEU A 332 -36.36 58.46 -10.36
N GLU A 333 -36.66 59.72 -10.03
CA GLU A 333 -36.09 60.44 -8.85
C GLU A 333 -36.36 59.70 -7.53
N THR A 334 -37.57 59.16 -7.35
CA THR A 334 -37.94 58.41 -6.15
C THR A 334 -37.26 57.04 -6.06
N GLN A 335 -36.97 56.38 -7.20
CA GLN A 335 -36.16 55.15 -7.22
C GLN A 335 -34.68 55.44 -6.94
N ILE A 336 -34.11 56.49 -7.56
CA ILE A 336 -32.71 56.90 -7.35
C ILE A 336 -32.46 57.28 -5.89
N THR A 337 -33.39 58.00 -5.24
CA THR A 337 -33.27 58.37 -3.83
C THR A 337 -33.35 57.15 -2.89
N GLN A 338 -34.26 56.19 -3.14
CA GLN A 338 -34.33 54.94 -2.36
C GLN A 338 -33.06 54.10 -2.48
N LEU A 339 -32.51 53.94 -3.70
CA LEU A 339 -31.25 53.25 -3.92
C LEU A 339 -30.06 53.98 -3.26
N SER A 340 -30.06 55.32 -3.29
CA SER A 340 -29.05 56.14 -2.62
C SER A 340 -29.08 56.00 -1.09
N GLU A 341 -30.28 55.89 -0.49
CA GLU A 341 -30.44 55.62 0.94
C GLU A 341 -29.94 54.22 1.33
N SER A 342 -30.24 53.20 0.53
CA SER A 342 -29.73 51.84 0.75
C SER A 342 -28.19 51.78 0.64
N LEU A 343 -27.62 52.45 -0.36
CA LEU A 343 -26.16 52.53 -0.54
C LEU A 343 -25.51 53.28 0.63
N ARG A 344 -26.14 54.35 1.15
CA ARG A 344 -25.73 55.06 2.37
C ARG A 344 -25.78 54.18 3.61
N GLN A 345 -26.78 53.30 3.76
CA GLN A 345 -26.86 52.34 4.87
C GLN A 345 -25.72 51.32 4.81
N LEU A 346 -25.50 50.68 3.65
CA LEU A 346 -24.40 49.73 3.44
C LEU A 346 -23.02 50.36 3.66
N GLN A 347 -22.86 51.65 3.33
CA GLN A 347 -21.67 52.42 3.64
C GLN A 347 -21.46 52.56 5.16
N VAL A 348 -22.50 52.92 5.93
CA VAL A 348 -22.42 53.02 7.39
C VAL A 348 -22.12 51.66 8.04
N GLU A 349 -22.71 50.57 7.54
CA GLU A 349 -22.42 49.21 8.02
C GLU A 349 -20.95 48.82 7.78
N ARG A 350 -20.44 49.04 6.55
CA ARG A 350 -19.02 48.83 6.21
C ARG A 350 -18.12 49.59 7.17
N ASP A 351 -18.40 50.86 7.41
CA ASP A 351 -17.56 51.73 8.23
C ASP A 351 -17.57 51.27 9.71
N GLN A 352 -18.70 50.74 10.21
CA GLN A 352 -18.76 50.06 11.52
C GLN A 352 -17.95 48.75 11.58
N TYR A 353 -17.92 47.95 10.50
CA TYR A 353 -17.07 46.76 10.45
C TYR A 353 -15.58 47.12 10.42
N VAL A 354 -15.20 48.21 9.74
CA VAL A 354 -13.83 48.71 9.72
C VAL A 354 -13.35 49.15 11.11
N GLU A 355 -14.19 49.83 11.91
CA GLU A 355 -13.80 50.17 13.29
C GLU A 355 -13.65 48.92 14.18
N LYS A 356 -14.56 47.93 14.10
CA LYS A 356 -14.44 46.67 14.86
C LYS A 356 -13.13 45.93 14.56
N LEU A 357 -12.72 45.88 13.29
CA LEU A 357 -11.44 45.27 12.89
C LEU A 357 -10.22 46.04 13.43
N LYS A 358 -10.31 47.36 13.65
CA LYS A 358 -9.27 48.13 14.35
C LYS A 358 -9.26 47.86 15.86
N GLU A 359 -10.43 47.73 16.48
CA GLU A 359 -10.55 47.38 17.91
C GLU A 359 -9.94 46.00 18.18
N GLU A 360 -10.30 44.98 17.39
CA GLU A 360 -9.71 43.65 17.44
C GLU A 360 -8.20 43.67 17.15
N GLY A 361 -7.77 44.40 16.12
CA GLY A 361 -6.35 44.56 15.78
C GLY A 361 -5.54 45.20 16.92
N SER A 362 -6.09 46.19 17.61
CA SER A 362 -5.50 46.84 18.79
C SER A 362 -5.35 45.86 19.96
N ILE A 363 -6.36 45.03 20.24
CA ILE A 363 -6.31 43.99 21.28
C ILE A 363 -5.21 42.96 20.96
N TRP A 364 -5.11 42.50 19.71
CA TRP A 364 -4.06 41.59 19.28
C TRP A 364 -2.67 42.23 19.37
N GLN A 365 -2.51 43.49 18.95
CA GLN A 365 -1.25 44.22 19.05
C GLN A 365 -0.81 44.38 20.53
N GLN A 366 -1.72 44.74 21.42
CA GLN A 366 -1.45 44.81 22.86
C GLN A 366 -1.05 43.44 23.42
N ARG A 367 -1.69 42.35 22.97
CA ARG A 367 -1.39 41.00 23.43
C ARG A 367 -0.02 40.50 22.96
N VAL A 368 0.37 40.83 21.73
CA VAL A 368 1.73 40.58 21.21
C VAL A 368 2.75 41.38 22.01
N GLN A 369 2.48 42.66 22.30
CA GLN A 369 3.37 43.50 23.08
C GLN A 369 3.60 42.93 24.50
N GLN A 370 2.54 42.56 25.23
CA GLN A 370 2.63 41.89 26.54
C GLN A 370 3.49 40.62 26.52
N LEU A 371 3.44 39.84 25.44
CA LEU A 371 4.28 38.65 25.28
C LEU A 371 5.73 39.00 24.98
N SER A 372 5.98 40.04 24.17
CA SER A 372 7.35 40.52 23.91
C SER A 372 8.03 41.08 25.16
N GLU A 373 7.29 41.77 26.03
CA GLU A 373 7.77 42.29 27.32
C GLU A 373 8.15 41.12 28.26
N GLN A 374 7.32 40.07 28.36
CA GLN A 374 7.63 38.86 29.12
C GLN A 374 8.88 38.11 28.60
N VAL A 375 9.04 38.01 27.28
CA VAL A 375 10.24 37.41 26.67
C VAL A 375 11.48 38.26 26.96
N HIS A 376 11.35 39.59 26.96
CA HIS A 376 12.45 40.49 27.29
C HIS A 376 12.88 40.38 28.77
N THR A 377 11.94 40.34 29.72
CA THR A 377 12.28 40.15 31.14
C THR A 377 12.96 38.81 31.41
N LEU A 378 12.49 37.72 30.77
CA LEU A 378 13.15 36.41 30.86
C LEU A 378 14.55 36.40 30.22
N MET A 379 14.78 37.24 29.21
CA MET A 379 16.11 37.42 28.60
C MET A 379 17.06 38.14 29.55
N GLU A 380 16.62 39.23 30.19
CA GLU A 380 17.43 39.91 31.21
C GLU A 380 17.74 39.00 32.42
N GLU A 381 16.77 38.21 32.88
CA GLU A 381 16.97 37.25 33.97
C GLU A 381 17.99 36.18 33.58
N LYS A 382 17.93 35.68 32.35
CA LYS A 382 18.95 34.76 31.81
C LYS A 382 20.34 35.40 31.79
N GLU A 383 20.48 36.65 31.35
CA GLU A 383 21.77 37.35 31.32
C GLU A 383 22.34 37.55 32.72
N LYS A 384 21.52 37.98 33.69
CA LYS A 384 21.91 38.13 35.10
C LYS A 384 22.39 36.80 35.71
N ASN A 385 21.71 35.70 35.40
CA ASN A 385 22.13 34.35 35.81
C ASN A 385 23.47 33.92 35.16
N VAL A 386 23.70 34.25 33.89
CA VAL A 386 24.98 33.97 33.21
C VAL A 386 26.14 34.75 33.84
N THR A 387 25.95 36.04 34.15
CA THR A 387 27.00 36.83 34.84
C THR A 387 27.29 36.28 36.23
N GLN A 388 26.27 35.83 36.98
CA GLN A 388 26.47 35.26 38.31
C GLN A 388 27.25 33.93 38.27
N ILE A 389 27.08 33.12 37.23
CA ILE A 389 27.88 31.89 37.03
C ILE A 389 29.36 32.25 36.80
N GLN A 390 29.64 33.23 35.94
CA GLN A 390 31.01 33.67 35.63
C GLN A 390 31.74 34.25 36.85
N GLU A 391 31.04 34.99 37.72
CA GLU A 391 31.61 35.49 38.99
C GLU A 391 31.98 34.35 39.95
N LEU A 392 31.16 33.30 40.02
CA LEU A 392 31.44 32.11 40.86
C LEU A 392 32.63 31.31 40.32
N GLU A 393 32.73 31.12 39.01
CA GLU A 393 33.86 30.47 38.35
C GLU A 393 35.19 31.20 38.62
N ALA A 394 35.19 32.54 38.52
CA ALA A 394 36.37 33.37 38.83
C ALA A 394 36.80 33.26 40.31
N SER A 395 35.84 33.22 41.24
CA SER A 395 36.11 33.08 42.68
C SER A 395 36.80 31.75 43.02
N VAL A 396 36.39 30.64 42.39
CA VAL A 396 37.04 29.33 42.54
C VAL A 396 38.47 29.35 42.03
N ALA A 397 38.73 30.00 40.89
CA ALA A 397 40.08 30.12 40.33
C ALA A 397 41.03 30.91 41.25
N GLU A 398 40.56 31.99 41.88
CA GLU A 398 41.41 32.78 42.78
C GLU A 398 41.80 31.98 44.04
N MET A 399 40.86 31.21 44.62
CA MET A 399 41.11 30.37 45.80
C MET A 399 42.22 29.33 45.55
N LEU A 400 42.26 28.73 44.36
CA LEU A 400 43.32 27.79 43.97
C LEU A 400 44.69 28.49 43.85
N SER A 401 44.73 29.74 43.40
CA SER A 401 46.00 30.48 43.25
C SER A 401 46.68 30.82 44.59
N ARG A 402 45.90 30.91 45.68
CA ARG A 402 46.39 31.33 47.01
C ARG A 402 47.06 30.20 47.80
N SER A 403 46.80 28.94 47.47
CA SER A 403 47.40 27.78 48.17
C SER A 403 48.87 27.53 47.79
N ALA A 404 49.32 28.02 46.62
CA ALA A 404 50.61 27.68 46.03
C ALA A 404 51.80 28.56 46.48
N LYS A 405 51.71 29.30 47.60
CA LYS A 405 52.73 30.29 48.02
C LYS A 405 53.00 30.32 49.53
N ALA A 406 53.35 29.18 50.12
CA ALA A 406 53.83 29.12 51.50
C ALA A 406 54.78 27.92 51.76
N ASN A 407 56.09 28.14 51.63
CA ASN A 407 57.14 27.74 52.59
C ASN A 407 58.54 27.92 51.97
N ASP A 408 59.40 28.70 52.62
CA ASP A 408 60.86 28.65 52.47
C ASP A 408 61.52 29.53 53.55
N ARG A 409 62.28 28.93 54.49
CA ARG A 409 63.32 29.65 55.26
C ARG A 409 64.26 28.76 56.09
N GLU A 410 65.53 28.83 55.73
CA GLU A 410 66.72 28.30 56.39
C GLU A 410 67.21 29.22 57.54
N PRO A 411 67.99 28.71 58.52
CA PRO A 411 69.34 29.27 58.74
C PRO A 411 70.41 28.22 59.17
N ALA A 412 71.70 28.60 59.14
CA ALA A 412 72.84 27.67 59.23
C ALA A 412 73.99 28.08 60.21
N LEU A 413 74.71 27.08 60.77
CA LEU A 413 76.06 27.11 61.43
C LEU A 413 76.19 28.06 62.67
N PRO A 414 77.31 28.25 63.45
CA PRO A 414 78.72 27.77 63.37
C PRO A 414 79.36 27.25 64.73
N GLU A 415 80.67 26.95 64.99
CA GLU A 415 81.88 26.37 64.30
C GLU A 415 83.07 26.14 65.33
N GLY A 416 83.88 25.06 65.22
CA GLY A 416 85.33 24.97 65.63
C GLY A 416 85.80 24.76 67.11
N PRO A 417 87.00 24.17 67.41
CA PRO A 417 87.63 24.07 68.73
C PRO A 417 89.00 24.81 68.79
N THR A 418 89.94 24.41 69.66
CA THR A 418 91.15 25.16 70.03
C THR A 418 92.07 25.62 68.85
N GLU A 419 92.59 26.82 68.97
CA GLU A 419 92.29 27.92 68.02
C GLU A 419 92.85 27.84 66.58
N ALA A 420 93.73 26.88 66.24
CA ALA A 420 94.32 26.78 64.89
C ALA A 420 94.40 25.34 64.36
N GLU A 421 95.04 24.45 65.10
CA GLU A 421 95.23 23.05 64.68
C GLU A 421 94.07 22.17 65.12
N LEU A 422 93.52 22.40 66.33
CA LEU A 422 92.20 21.91 66.66
C LEU A 422 91.12 22.67 65.87
N SER A 423 91.26 23.98 65.58
CA SER A 423 90.38 24.72 64.64
C SER A 423 90.26 23.95 63.33
N LEU A 424 91.37 23.58 62.69
CA LEU A 424 91.39 22.69 61.54
C LEU A 424 90.86 21.26 61.81
N GLN A 425 90.79 20.82 63.06
CA GLN A 425 90.28 19.49 63.45
C GLN A 425 88.76 19.42 63.66
N GLN A 426 88.04 20.44 64.19
CA GLN A 426 86.59 20.57 63.88
C GLN A 426 86.32 21.38 62.61
N GLU A 427 87.30 21.93 61.89
CA GLU A 427 87.12 22.22 60.46
C GLU A 427 86.89 20.89 59.77
N VAL A 428 87.80 19.93 59.95
CA VAL A 428 87.63 18.58 59.41
C VAL A 428 86.44 17.85 60.03
N GLN A 429 86.19 17.86 61.35
CA GLN A 429 85.02 17.18 61.93
C GLN A 429 83.69 17.87 61.58
N ARG A 430 83.61 19.21 61.49
CA ARG A 430 82.36 19.90 61.11
C ARG A 430 82.14 19.94 59.60
N LEU A 431 83.17 19.95 58.76
CA LEU A 431 83.05 19.64 57.33
C LEU A 431 82.75 18.15 57.10
N GLN A 432 83.12 17.25 58.02
CA GLN A 432 82.67 15.85 58.01
C GLN A 432 81.21 15.73 58.46
N GLN A 433 80.78 16.46 59.50
CA GLN A 433 79.38 16.51 59.91
C GLN A 433 78.50 17.18 58.86
N GLU A 434 78.87 18.34 58.33
CA GLU A 434 78.21 18.98 57.17
C GLU A 434 78.21 18.07 55.95
N LYS A 435 79.28 17.31 55.68
CA LYS A 435 79.29 16.30 54.60
C LYS A 435 78.35 15.13 54.91
N GLU A 436 78.25 14.67 56.15
CA GLU A 436 77.36 13.57 56.55
C GLU A 436 75.90 14.02 56.59
N GLU A 437 75.62 15.26 57.02
CA GLU A 437 74.32 15.92 56.97
C GLU A 437 73.91 16.23 55.54
N LEU A 438 74.77 16.82 54.71
CA LEU A 438 74.51 17.08 53.29
C LEU A 438 74.41 15.78 52.49
N HIS A 439 75.14 14.72 52.87
CA HIS A 439 74.95 13.38 52.31
C HIS A 439 73.63 12.74 52.79
N GLY A 440 73.21 13.00 54.04
CA GLY A 440 71.91 12.61 54.56
C GLY A 440 70.75 13.33 53.87
N GLN A 441 70.88 14.64 53.65
CA GLN A 441 69.96 15.47 52.86
C GLN A 441 69.94 15.04 51.40
N TYR A 442 71.09 14.75 50.79
CA TYR A 442 71.16 14.21 49.44
C TYR A 442 70.52 12.81 49.35
N GLN A 443 70.75 11.92 50.31
CA GLN A 443 70.06 10.63 50.37
C GLN A 443 68.56 10.78 50.61
N ALA A 444 68.11 11.76 51.41
CA ALA A 444 66.70 12.08 51.57
C ALA A 444 66.11 12.59 50.25
N GLN A 445 66.75 13.57 49.62
CA GLN A 445 66.35 14.12 48.33
C GLN A 445 66.37 13.06 47.21
N VAL A 446 67.28 12.08 47.24
CA VAL A 446 67.26 10.93 46.32
C VAL A 446 66.03 10.05 46.59
N ARG A 447 65.75 9.68 47.85
CA ARG A 447 64.53 8.92 48.22
C ARG A 447 63.24 9.67 47.85
N ASP A 448 63.23 10.99 48.03
CA ASP A 448 62.09 11.85 47.70
C ASP A 448 61.90 11.93 46.17
N ASN A 449 62.99 12.00 45.40
CA ASN A 449 62.93 11.91 43.93
C ASN A 449 62.53 10.51 43.45
N GLU A 450 62.96 9.43 44.12
CA GLU A 450 62.54 8.06 43.83
C GLU A 450 61.04 7.89 44.11
N GLN A 451 60.53 8.40 45.24
CA GLN A 451 59.10 8.44 45.55
C GLN A 451 58.29 9.28 44.56
N LEU A 452 58.78 10.45 44.17
CA LEU A 452 58.16 11.29 43.13
C LEU A 452 58.18 10.61 41.76
N SER A 453 59.24 9.86 41.43
CA SER A 453 59.32 9.07 40.20
C SER A 453 58.30 7.93 40.18
N HIS A 454 58.13 7.22 41.30
CA HIS A 454 57.08 6.20 41.44
C HIS A 454 55.68 6.81 41.36
N LEU A 455 55.45 7.96 42.01
CA LEU A 455 54.15 8.65 41.97
C LEU A 455 53.83 9.23 40.58
N ASN A 456 54.84 9.66 39.82
CA ASN A 456 54.67 10.04 38.42
C ASN A 456 54.37 8.82 37.55
N GLN A 457 55.05 7.69 37.75
CA GLN A 457 54.75 6.45 37.03
C GLN A 457 53.32 5.96 37.30
N GLU A 458 52.86 5.96 38.56
CA GLU A 458 51.48 5.61 38.91
C GLU A 458 50.46 6.55 38.22
N GLN A 459 50.78 7.85 38.12
CA GLN A 459 49.96 8.80 37.39
C GLN A 459 49.98 8.58 35.87
N GLU A 460 51.12 8.26 35.27
CA GLU A 460 51.23 7.93 33.84
C GLU A 460 50.47 6.64 33.50
N GLU A 461 50.61 5.58 34.30
CA GLU A 461 49.87 4.32 34.12
C GLU A 461 48.35 4.55 34.24
N ARG A 462 47.93 5.36 35.22
CA ARG A 462 46.52 5.74 35.43
C ARG A 462 45.98 6.66 34.32
N LEU A 463 46.80 7.54 33.76
CA LEU A 463 46.46 8.34 32.58
C LEU A 463 46.28 7.45 31.35
N GLN A 464 47.21 6.52 31.09
CA GLN A 464 47.08 5.55 30.01
C GLN A 464 45.84 4.66 30.16
N GLU A 465 45.46 4.26 31.39
CA GLU A 465 44.22 3.52 31.60
C GLU A 465 42.99 4.39 31.32
N LEU A 466 42.97 5.65 31.77
CA LEU A 466 41.91 6.60 31.44
C LEU A 466 41.79 6.82 29.92
N GLU A 467 42.90 7.01 29.20
CA GLU A 467 42.93 7.08 27.73
C GLU A 467 42.34 5.81 27.09
N LYS A 468 42.71 4.62 27.57
CA LYS A 468 42.14 3.33 27.13
C LYS A 468 40.65 3.19 27.48
N THR A 469 40.11 3.90 28.48
CA THR A 469 38.65 3.96 28.73
C THR A 469 37.97 4.94 27.77
N VAL A 470 38.55 6.12 27.53
CA VAL A 470 38.00 7.14 26.61
C VAL A 470 38.00 6.62 25.18
N GLN A 471 39.05 5.92 24.75
CA GLN A 471 39.11 5.30 23.43
C GLN A 471 37.98 4.27 23.25
N ARG A 472 37.79 3.35 24.20
CA ARG A 472 36.69 2.37 24.16
C ARG A 472 35.31 3.06 24.13
N TYR A 473 35.10 4.11 24.92
CA TYR A 473 33.85 4.89 24.84
C TYR A 473 33.67 5.60 23.49
N SER A 474 34.76 6.00 22.81
CA SER A 474 34.68 6.58 21.47
C SER A 474 34.32 5.53 20.40
N GLU A 475 34.88 4.32 20.51
CA GLU A 475 34.58 3.18 19.65
C GLU A 475 33.13 2.71 19.85
N GLU A 476 32.69 2.51 21.10
CA GLU A 476 31.28 2.22 21.44
C GLU A 476 30.31 3.32 20.96
N SER A 477 30.74 4.59 20.94
CA SER A 477 29.91 5.70 20.44
C SER A 477 29.74 5.65 18.91
N VAL A 478 30.80 5.30 18.18
CA VAL A 478 30.73 5.09 16.71
C VAL A 478 29.83 3.91 16.37
N ASP A 479 30.01 2.76 17.03
CA ASP A 479 29.15 1.59 16.86
C ASP A 479 27.68 1.92 17.18
N ARG A 480 27.43 2.63 18.28
CA ARG A 480 26.09 3.08 18.67
C ARG A 480 25.48 4.01 17.63
N GLN A 481 26.26 4.93 17.06
CA GLN A 481 25.77 5.82 16.01
C GLN A 481 25.48 5.05 14.71
N GLN A 482 26.34 4.11 14.31
CA GLN A 482 26.11 3.29 13.12
C GLN A 482 24.90 2.36 13.27
N ILE A 483 24.63 1.83 14.46
CA ILE A 483 23.39 1.11 14.80
C ILE A 483 22.17 2.04 14.69
N LEU A 484 22.26 3.28 15.15
CA LEU A 484 21.17 4.27 15.03
C LEU A 484 20.92 4.69 13.58
N GLU A 485 21.96 4.86 12.76
CA GLU A 485 21.83 5.17 11.33
C GLU A 485 21.21 4.00 10.55
N ASN A 486 21.65 2.76 10.81
CA ASN A 486 21.02 1.55 10.28
C ASN A 486 19.53 1.47 10.68
N MET A 487 19.21 1.65 11.95
CA MET A 487 17.82 1.65 12.44
C MET A 487 16.97 2.78 11.83
N GLN A 488 17.55 3.94 11.52
CA GLN A 488 16.86 5.01 10.79
C GLN A 488 16.62 4.64 9.32
N SER A 489 17.59 4.01 8.66
CA SER A 489 17.47 3.49 7.29
C SER A 489 16.38 2.40 7.19
N ASP A 490 16.38 1.45 8.12
CA ASP A 490 15.36 0.41 8.23
C ASP A 490 13.98 1.01 8.52
N LYS A 491 13.89 1.97 9.47
CA LYS A 491 12.64 2.69 9.75
C LYS A 491 12.11 3.42 8.52
N ALA A 492 12.97 4.05 7.72
CA ALA A 492 12.57 4.73 6.48
C ALA A 492 12.09 3.72 5.42
N THR A 493 12.79 2.60 5.28
CA THR A 493 12.46 1.52 4.33
C THR A 493 11.14 0.84 4.71
N ILE A 494 10.94 0.51 5.99
CA ILE A 494 9.69 -0.02 6.54
C ILE A 494 8.56 1.01 6.38
N SER A 495 8.82 2.30 6.60
CA SER A 495 7.79 3.35 6.42
C SER A 495 7.33 3.47 4.96
N ARG A 496 8.25 3.38 3.99
CA ARG A 496 7.90 3.31 2.55
C ARG A 496 7.07 2.06 2.23
N ALA A 497 7.52 0.90 2.68
CA ALA A 497 6.80 -0.37 2.47
C ALA A 497 5.41 -0.36 3.13
N LEU A 498 5.25 0.25 4.31
CA LEU A 498 3.95 0.44 4.97
C LEU A 498 3.06 1.46 4.22
N SER A 499 3.64 2.49 3.62
CA SER A 499 2.91 3.44 2.76
C SER A 499 2.39 2.74 1.49
N GLN A 500 3.24 2.00 0.78
CA GLN A 500 2.83 1.19 -0.38
C GLN A 500 1.78 0.14 0.00
N ASN A 501 1.92 -0.53 1.15
CA ASN A 501 0.91 -1.47 1.67
C ASN A 501 -0.41 -0.80 2.11
N ARG A 502 -0.40 0.51 2.38
CA ARG A 502 -1.62 1.29 2.61
C ARG A 502 -2.27 1.65 1.28
N GLU A 503 -1.50 2.20 0.35
CA GLU A 503 -1.94 2.59 -0.98
C GLU A 503 -2.53 1.40 -1.76
N LEU A 504 -1.88 0.24 -1.73
CA LEU A 504 -2.43 -0.99 -2.33
C LEU A 504 -3.75 -1.45 -1.68
N LYS A 505 -4.00 -1.14 -0.40
CA LYS A 505 -5.29 -1.40 0.26
C LYS A 505 -6.34 -0.34 -0.10
N GLU A 506 -5.91 0.90 -0.29
CA GLU A 506 -6.74 2.02 -0.75
C GLU A 506 -7.23 1.73 -2.18
N GLN A 507 -6.32 1.41 -3.11
CA GLN A 507 -6.62 0.93 -4.47
C GLN A 507 -7.51 -0.33 -4.49
N LEU A 508 -7.27 -1.30 -3.61
CA LEU A 508 -8.10 -2.49 -3.51
C LEU A 508 -9.52 -2.17 -3.00
N ALA A 509 -9.66 -1.22 -2.07
CA ALA A 509 -10.96 -0.74 -1.58
C ALA A 509 -11.68 0.10 -2.64
N GLU A 510 -10.98 0.93 -3.40
CA GLU A 510 -11.52 1.65 -4.56
C GLU A 510 -12.01 0.68 -5.63
N LEU A 511 -11.23 -0.35 -5.97
CA LEU A 511 -11.63 -1.40 -6.92
C LEU A 511 -12.86 -2.19 -6.42
N GLN A 512 -12.92 -2.54 -5.13
CA GLN A 512 -14.09 -3.17 -4.53
C GLN A 512 -15.33 -2.26 -4.57
N ASN A 513 -15.18 -0.97 -4.23
CA ASN A 513 -16.24 0.03 -4.34
C ASN A 513 -16.69 0.22 -5.79
N GLY A 514 -15.77 0.20 -6.74
CA GLY A 514 -16.04 0.24 -8.18
C GLY A 514 -16.84 -0.98 -8.65
N PHE A 515 -16.44 -2.19 -8.23
CA PHE A 515 -17.21 -3.41 -8.51
C PHE A 515 -18.62 -3.36 -7.90
N VAL A 516 -18.78 -2.86 -6.67
CA VAL A 516 -20.10 -2.74 -6.03
C VAL A 516 -20.97 -1.71 -6.77
N LYS A 517 -20.44 -0.52 -7.09
CA LYS A 517 -21.14 0.50 -7.89
C LYS A 517 -21.56 -0.06 -9.25
N LEU A 518 -20.62 -0.60 -10.01
CA LEU A 518 -20.88 -1.13 -11.35
C LEU A 518 -21.81 -2.35 -11.33
N THR A 519 -21.85 -3.12 -10.24
CA THR A 519 -22.85 -4.21 -10.05
C THR A 519 -24.24 -3.64 -9.77
N ASN A 520 -24.35 -2.60 -8.93
CA ASN A 520 -25.63 -1.92 -8.65
C ASN A 520 -26.16 -1.21 -9.90
N GLU A 521 -25.31 -0.47 -10.62
CA GLU A 521 -25.62 0.17 -11.90
C GLU A 521 -26.07 -0.85 -12.95
N ASN A 522 -25.40 -2.00 -13.07
CA ASN A 522 -25.87 -3.09 -13.93
C ASN A 522 -27.23 -3.66 -13.48
N MET A 523 -27.49 -3.76 -12.18
CA MET A 523 -28.78 -4.21 -11.65
C MET A 523 -29.89 -3.20 -11.97
N GLU A 524 -29.64 -1.91 -11.78
CA GLU A 524 -30.58 -0.82 -12.08
C GLU A 524 -30.87 -0.72 -13.58
N VAL A 525 -29.84 -0.74 -14.44
CA VAL A 525 -29.99 -0.76 -15.90
C VAL A 525 -30.71 -2.02 -16.36
N THR A 526 -30.43 -3.19 -15.78
CA THR A 526 -31.14 -4.45 -16.09
C THR A 526 -32.60 -4.39 -15.65
N SER A 527 -32.89 -3.78 -14.49
CA SER A 527 -34.25 -3.59 -13.97
C SER A 527 -35.05 -2.63 -14.86
N ALA A 528 -34.47 -1.48 -15.22
CA ALA A 528 -35.05 -0.50 -16.12
C ALA A 528 -35.31 -1.11 -17.53
N LEU A 529 -34.37 -1.89 -18.05
CA LEU A 529 -34.55 -2.62 -19.30
C LEU A 529 -35.70 -3.64 -19.20
N GLN A 530 -35.86 -4.32 -18.07
CA GLN A 530 -36.98 -5.24 -17.85
C GLN A 530 -38.33 -4.51 -17.75
N SER A 531 -38.40 -3.35 -17.10
CA SER A 531 -39.63 -2.54 -17.09
C SER A 531 -39.97 -1.99 -18.48
N GLU A 532 -38.98 -1.48 -19.24
CA GLU A 532 -39.19 -1.03 -20.62
C GLU A 532 -39.61 -2.17 -21.55
N LEU A 533 -39.04 -3.37 -21.38
CA LEU A 533 -39.50 -4.56 -22.10
C LEU A 533 -40.93 -4.99 -21.71
N HIS A 534 -41.39 -4.68 -20.49
CA HIS A 534 -42.78 -4.89 -20.10
C HIS A 534 -43.70 -3.81 -20.69
N VAL A 535 -43.33 -2.53 -20.62
CA VAL A 535 -44.07 -1.41 -21.23
C VAL A 535 -44.21 -1.63 -22.74
N LYS A 536 -43.13 -2.02 -23.43
CA LYS A 536 -43.14 -2.38 -24.85
C LYS A 536 -44.11 -3.52 -25.18
N LYS A 537 -44.26 -4.53 -24.31
CA LYS A 537 -45.25 -5.61 -24.47
C LYS A 537 -46.68 -5.11 -24.30
N GLU A 538 -46.95 -4.22 -23.34
CA GLU A 538 -48.29 -3.63 -23.16
C GLU A 538 -48.65 -2.65 -24.28
N LEU A 539 -47.68 -1.88 -24.79
CA LEU A 539 -47.88 -1.05 -25.98
C LEU A 539 -48.16 -1.92 -27.23
N ALA A 540 -47.43 -3.02 -27.42
CA ALA A 540 -47.70 -3.96 -28.52
C ALA A 540 -49.11 -4.58 -28.43
N LYS A 541 -49.58 -4.97 -27.24
CA LYS A 541 -50.97 -5.41 -27.02
C LYS A 541 -51.98 -4.32 -27.37
N LYS A 542 -51.77 -3.09 -26.91
CA LYS A 542 -52.66 -1.95 -27.21
C LYS A 542 -52.72 -1.63 -28.70
N ILE A 543 -51.58 -1.70 -29.40
CA ILE A 543 -51.52 -1.54 -30.87
C ILE A 543 -52.31 -2.64 -31.55
N GLY A 544 -52.15 -3.91 -31.15
CA GLY A 544 -52.96 -5.02 -31.66
C GLY A 544 -54.46 -4.82 -31.46
N GLN A 545 -54.89 -4.42 -30.25
CA GLN A 545 -56.30 -4.12 -29.94
C GLN A 545 -56.86 -2.93 -30.74
N LEU A 546 -56.02 -1.96 -31.11
CA LEU A 546 -56.42 -0.84 -31.98
C LEU A 546 -56.49 -1.26 -33.45
N GLN A 547 -55.59 -2.14 -33.90
CA GLN A 547 -55.64 -2.73 -35.25
C GLN A 547 -56.88 -3.63 -35.43
N GLU A 548 -57.21 -4.44 -34.42
CA GLU A 548 -58.42 -5.27 -34.37
C GLU A 548 -59.69 -4.41 -34.47
N LYS A 549 -59.81 -3.37 -33.64
CA LYS A 549 -60.92 -2.41 -33.71
C LYS A 549 -61.01 -1.62 -35.02
N LEU A 550 -59.87 -1.30 -35.63
CA LEU A 550 -59.85 -0.66 -36.95
C LEU A 550 -60.33 -1.64 -38.04
N ALA A 551 -60.03 -2.93 -37.93
CA ALA A 551 -60.58 -3.95 -38.83
C ALA A 551 -62.09 -4.11 -38.63
N GLU A 552 -62.58 -4.24 -37.39
CA GLU A 552 -64.02 -4.28 -37.06
C GLU A 552 -64.79 -3.06 -37.61
N LEU A 553 -64.23 -1.85 -37.43
CA LEU A 553 -64.80 -0.61 -37.97
C LEU A 553 -64.78 -0.58 -39.50
N THR A 554 -63.70 -1.06 -40.13
CA THR A 554 -63.59 -1.12 -41.60
C THR A 554 -64.61 -2.09 -42.19
N GLU A 555 -64.73 -3.30 -41.64
CA GLU A 555 -65.75 -4.28 -42.04
C GLU A 555 -67.17 -3.73 -41.86
N THR A 556 -67.43 -3.05 -40.74
CA THR A 556 -68.72 -2.38 -40.48
C THR A 556 -69.02 -1.29 -41.51
N VAL A 557 -68.02 -0.48 -41.89
CA VAL A 557 -68.16 0.56 -42.92
C VAL A 557 -68.36 -0.05 -44.31
N GLU A 558 -67.65 -1.11 -44.67
CA GLU A 558 -67.89 -1.81 -45.93
C GLU A 558 -69.30 -2.42 -45.98
N LEU A 559 -69.76 -3.06 -44.89
CA LEU A 559 -71.08 -3.65 -44.80
C LEU A 559 -72.17 -2.59 -44.93
N LYS A 560 -72.01 -1.43 -44.26
CA LYS A 560 -72.91 -0.28 -44.44
C LYS A 560 -72.84 0.35 -45.84
N THR A 561 -71.69 0.29 -46.50
CA THR A 561 -71.54 0.71 -47.90
C THR A 561 -72.30 -0.23 -48.85
N ARG A 562 -72.23 -1.55 -48.62
CA ARG A 562 -73.00 -2.56 -49.37
C ARG A 562 -74.52 -2.40 -49.16
N GLU A 563 -74.97 -2.14 -47.93
CA GLU A 563 -76.37 -1.80 -47.64
C GLU A 563 -76.82 -0.54 -48.39
N ALA A 564 -76.01 0.53 -48.36
CA ALA A 564 -76.32 1.78 -49.05
C ALA A 564 -76.36 1.62 -50.59
N GLN A 565 -75.48 0.79 -51.15
CA GLN A 565 -75.49 0.40 -52.56
C GLN A 565 -76.79 -0.34 -52.93
N GLY A 566 -77.19 -1.35 -52.14
CA GLY A 566 -78.44 -2.08 -52.38
C GLY A 566 -79.70 -1.20 -52.28
N LEU A 567 -79.72 -0.24 -51.34
CA LEU A 567 -80.80 0.75 -51.24
C LEU A 567 -80.81 1.72 -52.44
N GLN A 568 -79.64 2.10 -52.96
CA GLN A 568 -79.52 2.89 -54.17
C GLN A 568 -79.99 2.12 -55.42
N GLU A 569 -79.62 0.84 -55.56
CA GLU A 569 -80.10 -0.01 -56.65
C GLU A 569 -81.63 -0.15 -56.62
N GLN A 570 -82.24 -0.33 -55.44
CA GLN A 570 -83.70 -0.32 -55.27
C GLN A 570 -84.32 1.02 -55.68
N ARG A 571 -83.76 2.16 -55.25
CA ARG A 571 -84.20 3.50 -55.66
C ARG A 571 -84.20 3.64 -57.18
N ASP A 572 -83.12 3.19 -57.83
CA ASP A 572 -82.94 3.35 -59.27
C ASP A 572 -83.84 2.40 -60.09
N GLN A 573 -84.17 1.21 -59.55
CA GLN A 573 -85.24 0.34 -60.07
C GLN A 573 -86.62 1.02 -60.00
N TYR A 574 -87.00 1.58 -58.84
CA TYR A 574 -88.26 2.31 -58.69
C TYR A 574 -88.34 3.54 -59.60
N TYR A 575 -87.23 4.26 -59.77
CA TYR A 575 -87.15 5.38 -60.71
C TYR A 575 -87.37 4.92 -62.16
N GLY A 576 -86.74 3.81 -62.58
CA GLY A 576 -86.96 3.21 -63.89
C GLY A 576 -88.43 2.81 -64.13
N HIS A 577 -89.09 2.20 -63.15
CA HIS A 577 -90.52 1.88 -63.23
C HIS A 577 -91.42 3.12 -63.31
N LEU A 578 -91.10 4.17 -62.54
CA LEU A 578 -91.82 5.45 -62.61
C LEU A 578 -91.66 6.11 -63.98
N GLN A 579 -90.46 6.07 -64.55
CA GLN A 579 -90.17 6.61 -65.89
C GLN A 579 -90.92 5.83 -66.99
N GLN A 580 -90.95 4.48 -66.92
CA GLN A 580 -91.76 3.64 -67.80
C GLN A 580 -93.25 4.02 -67.74
N TYR A 581 -93.78 4.19 -66.53
CA TYR A 581 -95.18 4.59 -66.29
C TYR A 581 -95.48 5.98 -66.87
N THR A 582 -94.58 6.95 -66.70
CA THR A 582 -94.71 8.30 -67.28
C THR A 582 -94.75 8.27 -68.81
N VAL A 583 -93.86 7.51 -69.46
CA VAL A 583 -93.86 7.36 -70.92
C VAL A 583 -95.14 6.70 -71.43
N ALA A 584 -95.63 5.65 -70.76
CA ALA A 584 -96.89 5.00 -71.10
C ALA A 584 -98.10 5.96 -70.95
N TYR A 585 -98.11 6.80 -69.92
CA TYR A 585 -99.14 7.83 -69.74
C TYR A 585 -99.09 8.92 -70.81
N GLN A 586 -97.91 9.34 -71.25
CA GLN A 586 -97.76 10.27 -72.38
C GLN A 586 -98.22 9.66 -73.70
N HIS A 587 -97.93 8.38 -73.96
CA HIS A 587 -98.44 7.67 -75.13
C HIS A 587 -99.98 7.67 -75.15
N LEU A 588 -100.60 7.26 -74.04
CA LEU A 588 -102.07 7.23 -73.90
C LEU A 588 -102.72 8.62 -73.98
N ALA A 589 -102.01 9.68 -73.58
CA ALA A 589 -102.46 11.06 -73.76
C ALA A 589 -102.45 11.46 -75.25
N ASN A 590 -101.37 11.15 -75.97
CA ASN A 590 -101.24 11.43 -77.40
C ASN A 590 -102.29 10.66 -78.23
N GLU A 591 -102.52 9.37 -77.92
CA GLU A 591 -103.57 8.56 -78.56
C GLU A 591 -104.98 9.16 -78.36
N LYS A 592 -105.27 9.70 -77.17
CA LYS A 592 -106.53 10.40 -76.90
C LYS A 592 -106.66 11.71 -77.66
N GLU A 593 -105.58 12.47 -77.79
CA GLU A 593 -105.56 13.71 -78.58
C GLU A 593 -105.81 13.40 -80.06
N GLU A 594 -105.17 12.36 -80.60
CA GLU A 594 -105.33 11.96 -82.00
C GLU A 594 -106.72 11.41 -82.30
N LEU A 595 -107.29 10.59 -81.40
CA LEU A 595 -108.68 10.15 -81.48
C LEU A 595 -109.66 11.33 -81.43
N HIS A 596 -109.35 12.38 -80.65
CA HIS A 596 -110.16 13.59 -80.60
C HIS A 596 -110.10 14.40 -81.90
N LYS A 597 -108.93 14.49 -82.56
CA LYS A 597 -108.80 15.08 -83.91
C LYS A 597 -109.60 14.29 -84.95
N GLN A 598 -109.53 12.96 -84.91
CA GLN A 598 -110.32 12.10 -85.81
C GLN A 598 -111.83 12.30 -85.62
N TYR A 599 -112.30 12.37 -84.37
CA TYR A 599 -113.71 12.67 -84.05
C TYR A 599 -114.14 14.06 -84.53
N LEU A 600 -113.29 15.09 -84.35
CA LEU A 600 -113.56 16.44 -84.85
C LEU A 600 -113.64 16.48 -86.39
N LEU A 601 -112.73 15.79 -87.09
CA LEU A 601 -112.76 15.67 -88.55
C LEU A 601 -114.02 14.91 -89.03
N GLN A 602 -114.41 13.83 -88.35
CA GLN A 602 -115.64 13.10 -88.63
C GLN A 602 -116.88 14.00 -88.46
N THR A 603 -116.90 14.85 -87.42
CA THR A 603 -117.96 15.83 -87.18
C THR A 603 -118.03 16.85 -88.32
N GLN A 604 -116.90 17.43 -88.73
CA GLN A 604 -116.84 18.38 -89.85
C GLN A 604 -117.28 17.77 -91.20
N LEU A 605 -116.99 16.48 -91.43
CA LEU A 605 -117.49 15.75 -92.60
C LEU A 605 -119.00 15.51 -92.53
N MET A 606 -119.54 15.23 -91.34
CA MET A 606 -120.99 15.12 -91.11
C MET A 606 -121.71 16.45 -91.37
N ASP A 607 -121.16 17.56 -90.87
CA ASP A 607 -121.71 18.90 -91.06
C ASP A 607 -121.73 19.30 -92.55
N ARG A 608 -120.68 18.97 -93.32
CA ARG A 608 -120.67 19.16 -94.78
C ARG A 608 -121.76 18.35 -95.47
N LEU A 609 -121.89 17.06 -95.14
CA LEU A 609 -122.90 16.19 -95.74
C LEU A 609 -124.32 16.72 -95.49
N GLN A 610 -124.58 17.27 -94.29
CA GLN A 610 -125.86 17.94 -93.98
C GLN A 610 -126.06 19.24 -94.78
N HIS A 611 -125.01 20.05 -94.98
CA HIS A 611 -125.08 21.24 -95.84
C HIS A 611 -125.37 20.88 -97.30
N GLU A 612 -124.72 19.84 -97.83
CA GLU A 612 -124.98 19.30 -99.17
C GLU A 612 -126.41 18.77 -99.31
N GLU A 613 -126.93 18.05 -98.30
CA GLU A 613 -128.32 17.57 -98.28
C GLU A 613 -129.34 18.74 -98.24
N VAL A 614 -129.08 19.78 -97.45
CA VAL A 614 -129.92 20.99 -97.38
C VAL A 614 -129.85 21.78 -98.70
N GLN A 615 -128.68 21.91 -99.31
CA GLN A 615 -128.51 22.57 -100.61
C GLN A 615 -129.23 21.79 -101.73
N GLY A 616 -129.21 20.46 -101.68
CA GLY A 616 -130.01 19.59 -102.56
C GLY A 616 -131.52 19.80 -102.40
N LYS A 617 -132.00 19.97 -101.16
CA LYS A 617 -133.42 20.29 -100.89
C LYS A 617 -133.81 21.68 -101.42
N VAL A 618 -132.99 22.71 -101.18
CA VAL A 618 -133.26 24.08 -101.64
C VAL A 618 -133.26 24.19 -103.17
N THR A 619 -132.36 23.48 -103.87
CA THR A 619 -132.36 23.44 -105.34
C THR A 619 -133.59 22.70 -105.90
N ALA A 620 -134.04 21.62 -105.25
CA ALA A 620 -135.29 20.96 -105.61
C ALA A 620 -136.53 21.86 -105.38
N GLU A 621 -136.58 22.65 -104.29
CA GLU A 621 -137.64 23.62 -104.04
C GLU A 621 -137.65 24.78 -105.07
N LEU A 622 -136.48 25.21 -105.55
CA LEU A 622 -136.37 26.21 -106.62
C LEU A 622 -137.00 25.70 -107.92
N HIS A 623 -136.63 24.49 -108.35
CA HIS A 623 -137.23 23.88 -109.55
C HIS A 623 -138.73 23.60 -109.39
N LEU A 624 -139.22 23.32 -108.18
CA LEU A 624 -140.65 23.21 -107.91
C LEU A 624 -141.38 24.56 -108.10
N LYS A 625 -140.74 25.69 -107.74
CA LYS A 625 -141.25 27.05 -107.99
C LYS A 625 -141.28 27.42 -109.47
N GLU A 626 -140.24 27.07 -110.24
CA GLU A 626 -140.19 27.25 -111.69
C GLU A 626 -141.31 26.44 -112.39
N LEU A 627 -141.55 25.20 -111.93
CA LEU A 627 -142.65 24.35 -112.38
C LEU A 627 -144.04 24.91 -112.01
N GLN A 628 -144.15 25.64 -110.89
CA GLN A 628 -145.39 26.31 -110.47
C GLN A 628 -145.69 27.54 -111.35
N GLN A 629 -144.69 28.38 -111.63
CA GLN A 629 -144.85 29.56 -112.49
C GLN A 629 -145.21 29.19 -113.94
N THR A 630 -144.59 28.14 -114.49
CA THR A 630 -144.93 27.64 -115.84
C THR A 630 -146.36 27.09 -115.93
N LYS A 631 -146.88 26.44 -114.87
CA LYS A 631 -148.31 26.06 -114.79
C LYS A 631 -149.25 27.26 -114.79
N GLU A 632 -148.90 28.32 -114.08
CA GLU A 632 -149.72 29.53 -113.99
C GLU A 632 -149.79 30.28 -115.32
N SER A 633 -148.68 30.36 -116.08
CA SER A 633 -148.71 30.90 -117.45
C SER A 633 -149.59 30.08 -118.41
N LEU A 634 -149.56 28.75 -118.30
CA LEU A 634 -150.34 27.85 -119.15
C LEU A 634 -151.85 27.98 -118.90
N ALA A 635 -152.25 28.26 -117.65
CA ALA A 635 -153.65 28.47 -117.26
C ALA A 635 -154.26 29.74 -117.87
N ALA A 636 -153.47 30.79 -118.11
CA ALA A 636 -153.93 32.00 -118.77
C ALA A 636 -154.26 31.76 -120.25
N VAL A 637 -153.34 31.13 -121.00
CA VAL A 637 -153.51 30.78 -122.42
C VAL A 637 -154.69 29.80 -122.64
N ALA A 638 -154.95 28.93 -121.66
CA ALA A 638 -156.11 28.04 -121.66
C ALA A 638 -157.46 28.75 -121.43
N LYS A 639 -157.48 30.05 -121.07
CA LYS A 639 -158.70 30.84 -120.96
C LYS A 639 -159.10 31.43 -122.31
N GLU A 640 -158.20 32.14 -122.98
CA GLU A 640 -158.46 32.80 -124.27
C GLU A 640 -158.81 31.78 -125.37
N ASN A 641 -158.18 30.60 -125.35
CA ASN A 641 -158.53 29.51 -126.28
C ASN A 641 -160.00 29.07 -126.21
N ARG A 642 -160.71 29.24 -125.08
CA ARG A 642 -162.11 28.82 -124.96
C ARG A 642 -163.11 29.74 -125.67
N GLU A 643 -162.77 31.00 -125.91
CA GLU A 643 -163.71 31.96 -126.53
C GLU A 643 -163.58 32.00 -128.07
N LEU A 644 -162.42 31.62 -128.62
CA LEU A 644 -162.23 31.50 -130.07
C LEU A 644 -162.42 30.08 -130.61
N GLN A 645 -162.14 29.02 -129.84
CA GLN A 645 -162.24 27.63 -130.32
C GLN A 645 -163.69 27.08 -130.42
N ALA A 646 -164.69 27.96 -130.37
CA ALA A 646 -166.07 27.70 -130.82
C ALA A 646 -166.40 28.39 -132.17
N GLN A 647 -165.59 29.36 -132.61
CA GLN A 647 -165.64 29.90 -133.96
C GLN A 647 -164.54 29.29 -134.81
N ILE A 648 -164.91 28.15 -135.44
CA ILE A 648 -164.32 27.66 -136.70
C ILE A 648 -162.90 27.06 -136.51
N SER A 649 -162.63 25.76 -136.69
CA SER A 649 -163.15 24.78 -137.67
C SER A 649 -162.92 25.15 -139.15
N GLN A 650 -161.89 25.96 -139.42
CA GLN A 650 -161.23 26.07 -140.73
C GLN A 650 -159.72 25.90 -140.52
N LEU A 651 -159.34 24.62 -140.48
CA LEU A 651 -158.07 24.04 -140.93
C LEU A 651 -156.85 24.98 -141.09
N ALA A 652 -155.96 24.92 -140.10
CA ALA A 652 -154.69 24.17 -140.17
C ALA A 652 -153.69 24.47 -141.32
N ALA A 653 -152.36 24.48 -141.09
CA ALA A 653 -151.60 24.40 -139.84
C ALA A 653 -150.12 24.84 -140.07
N GLU A 654 -149.40 25.11 -138.98
CA GLU A 654 -147.97 25.45 -138.93
C GLU A 654 -147.07 24.20 -138.83
N LEU A 655 -145.73 24.36 -138.94
CA LEU A 655 -144.74 23.48 -138.25
C LEU A 655 -143.29 24.03 -138.22
N ASP A 656 -142.92 24.50 -137.02
CA ASP A 656 -141.65 24.47 -136.26
C ASP A 656 -140.32 23.89 -136.79
N ASP A 657 -139.24 24.67 -136.53
CA ASP A 657 -138.09 24.45 -135.59
C ASP A 657 -137.16 23.18 -135.63
N ARG A 658 -135.90 23.32 -135.12
CA ARG A 658 -135.16 22.34 -134.24
C ARG A 658 -133.62 22.58 -133.98
N VAL A 659 -133.24 22.45 -132.68
CA VAL A 659 -132.14 21.59 -132.10
C VAL A 659 -130.63 22.05 -132.00
N LEU A 660 -129.92 21.38 -131.07
CA LEU A 660 -128.57 21.59 -130.47
C LEU A 660 -127.47 20.60 -130.93
N HIS A 661 -126.19 20.97 -130.73
CA HIS A 661 -124.96 20.13 -130.54
C HIS A 661 -124.66 19.03 -131.62
N ARG A 662 -123.55 18.26 -131.65
CA ARG A 662 -122.33 18.06 -130.82
C ARG A 662 -121.17 17.58 -131.76
N VAL A 663 -119.94 17.43 -131.28
CA VAL A 663 -118.97 16.46 -131.85
C VAL A 663 -118.00 15.92 -130.79
N GLU A 664 -117.21 14.89 -131.11
CA GLU A 664 -116.80 13.83 -130.16
C GLU A 664 -115.40 13.20 -130.48
N GLY A 665 -114.76 12.56 -129.49
CA GLY A 665 -113.68 11.55 -129.66
C GLY A 665 -112.28 11.94 -129.15
N ASP A 666 -111.34 11.03 -128.86
CA ASP A 666 -111.38 9.56 -128.59
C ASP A 666 -109.96 9.12 -128.08
N GLY A 667 -109.67 7.99 -127.41
CA GLY A 667 -110.45 6.91 -126.78
C GLY A 667 -109.59 5.65 -126.51
N VAL A 668 -109.93 4.81 -125.50
CA VAL A 668 -109.52 3.37 -125.32
C VAL A 668 -108.01 3.08 -125.03
N GLU A 669 -107.50 2.14 -124.19
CA GLU A 669 -107.89 1.27 -123.04
C GLU A 669 -106.57 0.61 -122.49
N ASN A 670 -106.38 0.00 -121.30
CA ASN A 670 -107.06 -0.07 -119.98
C ASN A 670 -106.09 -0.68 -118.89
N GLU A 671 -106.59 -1.47 -117.93
CA GLU A 671 -105.96 -2.25 -116.83
C GLU A 671 -104.63 -3.04 -117.12
N LYS A 672 -103.79 -3.50 -116.16
CA LYS A 672 -104.00 -3.91 -114.74
C LYS A 672 -102.68 -4.09 -113.92
N MET A 673 -102.81 -4.27 -112.59
CA MET A 673 -101.87 -4.82 -111.58
C MET A 673 -100.69 -4.00 -110.96
N VAL A 674 -100.89 -3.62 -109.68
CA VAL A 674 -100.11 -3.98 -108.45
C VAL A 674 -98.63 -3.53 -108.23
N GLU A 675 -98.43 -2.91 -107.04
CA GLU A 675 -97.24 -2.77 -106.16
C GLU A 675 -96.16 -1.65 -106.26
N GLU A 676 -96.07 -0.94 -105.11
CA GLU A 676 -94.90 -0.41 -104.36
C GLU A 676 -93.90 0.68 -104.84
N THR A 677 -94.01 1.83 -104.17
CA THR A 677 -92.94 2.64 -103.49
C THR A 677 -92.13 3.74 -104.23
N VAL A 678 -91.60 4.66 -103.39
CA VAL A 678 -90.47 5.60 -103.59
C VAL A 678 -90.74 7.02 -104.16
N LYS A 679 -90.66 8.00 -103.24
CA LYS A 679 -90.03 9.36 -103.31
C LYS A 679 -90.28 10.34 -104.51
N SER A 680 -90.98 11.43 -104.14
CA SER A 680 -90.40 12.78 -103.90
C SER A 680 -90.37 13.90 -104.96
N SER A 681 -90.27 15.11 -104.39
CA SER A 681 -89.84 16.42 -104.93
C SER A 681 -90.92 17.34 -105.53
N LEU A 682 -90.69 18.64 -105.31
CA LEU A 682 -91.47 19.79 -105.79
C LEU A 682 -90.46 20.76 -106.42
N VAL A 683 -90.79 21.35 -107.56
CA VAL A 683 -89.85 22.08 -108.43
C VAL A 683 -89.70 23.56 -108.03
N ILE A 684 -88.51 24.12 -108.28
CA ILE A 684 -88.20 25.57 -108.25
C ILE A 684 -87.98 26.05 -109.70
N PRO A 685 -88.40 27.27 -110.11
CA PRO A 685 -88.48 27.63 -111.52
C PRO A 685 -87.14 27.89 -112.24
N GLU A 686 -87.10 27.43 -113.50
CA GLU A 686 -86.71 28.14 -114.73
C GLU A 686 -85.70 29.31 -114.60
N ASP A 687 -84.43 29.06 -114.97
CA ASP A 687 -83.80 29.67 -116.17
C ASP A 687 -82.37 29.13 -116.40
N PHE A 688 -82.27 27.94 -117.02
CA PHE A 688 -81.02 27.36 -117.53
C PHE A 688 -81.34 26.43 -118.72
N GLU A 689 -80.55 26.49 -119.80
CA GLU A 689 -80.90 25.87 -121.10
C GLU A 689 -80.80 24.32 -121.13
N SER A 690 -80.40 23.69 -120.03
CA SER A 690 -80.48 22.24 -119.80
C SER A 690 -80.73 21.91 -118.32
N HIS A 691 -81.69 21.02 -118.05
CA HIS A 691 -82.02 20.58 -116.70
C HIS A 691 -80.84 19.89 -115.99
N GLU A 692 -79.98 19.17 -116.73
CA GLU A 692 -78.86 18.43 -116.14
C GLU A 692 -77.68 19.36 -115.81
N GLU A 693 -77.44 20.40 -116.60
CA GLU A 693 -76.47 21.45 -116.25
C GLU A 693 -76.97 22.31 -115.08
N MET A 694 -78.27 22.62 -115.02
CA MET A 694 -78.89 23.28 -113.87
C MET A 694 -78.74 22.47 -112.58
N VAL A 695 -79.09 21.18 -112.61
CA VAL A 695 -79.01 20.31 -111.42
C VAL A 695 -77.56 20.06 -111.01
N THR A 696 -76.62 19.90 -111.95
CA THR A 696 -75.20 19.75 -111.60
C THR A 696 -74.58 21.05 -111.09
N PHE A 697 -74.91 22.22 -111.67
CA PHE A 697 -74.47 23.52 -111.17
C PHE A 697 -75.05 23.80 -109.77
N LEU A 698 -76.36 23.63 -109.56
CA LEU A 698 -76.99 23.81 -108.26
C LEU A 698 -76.48 22.80 -107.21
N THR A 699 -76.25 21.53 -107.59
CA THR A 699 -75.68 20.53 -106.66
C THR A 699 -74.23 20.84 -106.32
N SER A 700 -73.42 21.30 -107.28
CA SER A 700 -72.04 21.72 -107.03
C SER A 700 -71.96 23.02 -106.23
N ALA A 701 -72.87 23.97 -106.45
CA ALA A 701 -72.97 25.22 -105.70
C ALA A 701 -73.48 24.97 -104.27
N MET A 702 -74.48 24.10 -104.09
CA MET A 702 -74.93 23.64 -102.77
C MET A 702 -73.79 22.91 -102.05
N SER A 703 -73.09 21.98 -102.72
CA SER A 703 -71.95 21.27 -102.13
C SER A 703 -70.82 22.22 -101.74
N GLN A 704 -70.51 23.22 -102.56
CA GLN A 704 -69.51 24.24 -102.25
C GLN A 704 -69.95 25.14 -101.09
N VAL A 705 -71.21 25.60 -101.05
CA VAL A 705 -71.75 26.42 -99.95
C VAL A 705 -71.88 25.62 -98.65
N GLU A 706 -72.23 24.33 -98.70
CA GLU A 706 -72.23 23.46 -97.53
C GLU A 706 -70.81 23.16 -97.03
N LYS A 707 -69.85 22.98 -97.94
CA LYS A 707 -68.42 22.84 -97.64
C LYS A 707 -67.86 24.12 -97.01
N GLU A 708 -68.12 25.29 -97.59
CA GLU A 708 -67.72 26.59 -97.03
C GLU A 708 -68.40 26.87 -95.67
N ARG A 709 -69.67 26.50 -95.52
CA ARG A 709 -70.41 26.57 -94.24
C ARG A 709 -69.81 25.66 -93.17
N GLU A 710 -69.34 24.46 -93.53
CA GLU A 710 -68.73 23.53 -92.58
C GLU A 710 -67.26 23.85 -92.31
N GLU A 711 -66.51 24.36 -93.30
CA GLU A 711 -65.19 24.98 -93.11
C GLU A 711 -65.29 26.21 -92.19
N MET A 712 -66.31 27.07 -92.36
CA MET A 712 -66.60 28.18 -91.45
C MET A 712 -67.04 27.71 -90.05
N ARG A 713 -67.74 26.57 -89.91
CA ARG A 713 -67.98 25.95 -88.60
C ARG A 713 -66.70 25.46 -87.95
N GLN A 714 -65.81 24.82 -88.73
CA GLN A 714 -64.53 24.33 -88.23
C GLN A 714 -63.60 25.49 -87.84
N GLN A 715 -63.53 26.56 -88.64
CA GLN A 715 -62.82 27.79 -88.29
C GLN A 715 -63.41 28.47 -87.04
N LEU A 716 -64.74 28.50 -86.88
CA LEU A 716 -65.38 29.03 -85.67
C LEU A 716 -65.16 28.13 -84.44
N ALA A 717 -65.10 26.82 -84.61
CA ALA A 717 -64.77 25.86 -83.56
C ALA A 717 -63.30 26.00 -83.14
N GLU A 718 -62.39 26.15 -84.11
CA GLU A 718 -60.96 26.34 -83.86
C GLU A 718 -60.66 27.73 -83.27
N GLN A 719 -61.35 28.80 -83.69
CA GLN A 719 -61.33 30.07 -82.94
C GLN A 719 -61.85 29.90 -81.51
N LYS A 720 -62.94 29.15 -81.28
CA LYS A 720 -63.45 28.86 -79.92
C LYS A 720 -62.55 27.95 -79.10
N ARG A 721 -61.59 27.25 -79.73
CA ARG A 721 -60.51 26.50 -79.09
C ARG A 721 -59.32 27.42 -78.79
N GLN A 722 -58.87 28.21 -79.76
CA GLN A 722 -57.79 29.20 -79.62
C GLN A 722 -58.13 30.25 -78.56
N CYS A 723 -59.34 30.82 -78.58
CA CYS A 723 -59.81 31.73 -77.52
C CYS A 723 -59.86 31.06 -76.14
N ARG A 724 -60.12 29.75 -76.05
CA ARG A 724 -60.03 29.01 -74.78
C ARG A 724 -58.58 28.79 -74.34
N GLY A 725 -57.67 28.47 -75.27
CA GLY A 725 -56.23 28.38 -74.99
C GLY A 725 -55.64 29.72 -74.56
N LEU A 726 -56.01 30.82 -75.24
CA LEU A 726 -55.64 32.18 -74.87
C LEU A 726 -56.24 32.60 -73.52
N LEU A 727 -57.49 32.24 -73.22
CA LEU A 727 -58.07 32.47 -71.89
C LEU A 727 -57.35 31.67 -70.80
N GLN A 728 -56.89 30.44 -71.07
CA GLN A 728 -56.07 29.66 -70.14
C GLN A 728 -54.66 30.24 -69.98
N GLN A 729 -54.04 30.74 -71.04
CA GLN A 729 -52.75 31.46 -70.96
C GLN A 729 -52.89 32.80 -70.23
N ILE A 730 -53.96 33.56 -70.45
CA ILE A 730 -54.26 34.79 -69.72
C ILE A 730 -54.57 34.50 -68.25
N ALA A 731 -55.19 33.36 -67.92
CA ALA A 731 -55.38 32.91 -66.54
C ALA A 731 -54.04 32.56 -65.88
N ALA A 732 -53.17 31.79 -66.57
CA ALA A 732 -51.84 31.46 -66.06
C ALA A 732 -50.94 32.70 -65.88
N LEU A 733 -50.90 33.60 -66.86
CA LEU A 733 -50.16 34.87 -66.78
C LEU A 733 -50.73 35.80 -65.70
N ARG A 734 -52.04 35.78 -65.44
CA ARG A 734 -52.63 36.46 -64.26
C ARG A 734 -52.20 35.81 -62.95
N GLN A 735 -52.07 34.48 -62.90
CA GLN A 735 -51.62 33.76 -61.71
C GLN A 735 -50.14 34.06 -61.41
N GLU A 736 -49.29 34.13 -62.43
CA GLU A 736 -47.88 34.58 -62.30
C GLU A 736 -47.75 36.08 -61.95
N GLN A 737 -48.60 36.96 -62.50
CA GLN A 737 -48.62 38.38 -62.11
C GLN A 737 -49.16 38.61 -60.70
N GLN A 738 -50.15 37.84 -60.25
CA GLN A 738 -50.69 37.96 -58.89
C GLN A 738 -49.68 37.54 -57.82
N HIS A 739 -48.77 36.60 -58.12
CA HIS A 739 -47.65 36.29 -57.22
C HIS A 739 -46.56 37.39 -57.14
N ASN A 740 -46.54 38.37 -58.06
CA ASN A 740 -45.48 39.41 -58.10
C ASN A 740 -45.93 40.83 -57.71
N VAL A 741 -47.22 41.09 -57.48
CA VAL A 741 -47.73 42.48 -57.36
C VAL A 741 -48.48 42.78 -56.05
N THR A 742 -49.10 41.80 -55.38
CA THR A 742 -49.87 42.07 -54.15
C THR A 742 -49.06 41.93 -52.86
N SER A 743 -48.02 42.77 -52.72
CA SER A 743 -47.31 43.00 -51.44
C SER A 743 -47.31 44.49 -51.08
N SER A 744 -48.50 45.01 -50.70
CA SER A 744 -48.62 46.29 -49.98
C SER A 744 -50.03 46.50 -49.40
N GLY A 745 -50.14 46.48 -48.06
CA GLY A 745 -51.20 47.13 -47.28
C GLY A 745 -52.53 46.40 -47.13
N GLY A 746 -52.89 46.00 -45.89
CA GLY A 746 -54.27 45.55 -45.63
C GLY A 746 -54.59 44.69 -44.39
N TYR A 747 -53.96 44.91 -43.23
CA TYR A 747 -54.40 44.42 -41.90
C TYR A 747 -54.49 42.89 -41.62
N THR A 748 -53.71 42.49 -40.60
CA THR A 748 -54.04 41.45 -39.59
C THR A 748 -54.42 40.05 -40.08
N THR A 749 -53.41 39.21 -40.32
CA THR A 749 -53.25 37.97 -39.53
C THR A 749 -51.79 37.51 -39.55
N ASP A 750 -51.39 36.71 -38.55
CA ASP A 750 -50.02 36.24 -38.37
C ASP A 750 -49.69 35.11 -39.37
N THR A 751 -48.98 35.43 -40.45
CA THR A 751 -48.48 34.45 -41.42
C THR A 751 -47.24 34.99 -42.14
N VAL A 752 -46.08 34.35 -41.92
CA VAL A 752 -44.82 34.68 -42.60
C VAL A 752 -44.90 34.24 -44.07
N PRO A 753 -44.45 35.06 -45.05
CA PRO A 753 -44.41 34.68 -46.46
C PRO A 753 -43.64 33.38 -46.70
N VAL A 754 -44.08 32.55 -47.64
CA VAL A 754 -43.56 31.19 -47.82
C VAL A 754 -42.07 31.20 -48.19
N GLU A 755 -41.63 32.12 -49.05
CA GLU A 755 -40.21 32.25 -49.43
C GLU A 755 -39.34 32.68 -48.24
N VAL A 756 -39.87 33.52 -47.34
CA VAL A 756 -39.17 33.95 -46.12
C VAL A 756 -39.11 32.81 -45.11
N HIS A 757 -40.19 32.03 -44.96
CA HIS A 757 -40.20 30.83 -44.13
C HIS A 757 -39.25 29.75 -44.67
N GLU A 758 -39.20 29.53 -45.98
CA GLU A 758 -38.32 28.56 -46.64
C GLU A 758 -36.85 28.99 -46.63
N ALA A 759 -36.56 30.28 -46.83
CA ALA A 759 -35.20 30.82 -46.65
C ALA A 759 -34.73 30.74 -45.19
N LEU A 760 -35.60 31.07 -44.22
CA LEU A 760 -35.31 30.94 -42.79
C LEU A 760 -35.10 29.48 -42.41
N LYS A 761 -35.95 28.56 -42.88
CA LYS A 761 -35.80 27.11 -42.69
C LYS A 761 -34.47 26.61 -43.27
N THR A 762 -34.12 27.01 -44.50
CA THR A 762 -32.84 26.65 -45.13
C THR A 762 -31.63 27.20 -44.37
N ALA A 763 -31.74 28.40 -43.78
CA ALA A 763 -30.71 28.96 -42.92
C ALA A 763 -30.62 28.21 -41.58
N MET A 764 -31.76 27.82 -41.00
CA MET A 764 -31.84 27.06 -39.75
C MET A 764 -31.33 25.62 -39.92
N GLU A 765 -31.59 24.96 -41.05
CA GLU A 765 -31.03 23.66 -41.41
C GLU A 765 -29.50 23.73 -41.59
N LYS A 766 -28.98 24.78 -42.23
CA LYS A 766 -27.53 25.02 -42.35
C LYS A 766 -26.86 25.33 -41.00
N LEU A 767 -27.55 26.05 -40.12
CA LEU A 767 -27.10 26.30 -38.75
C LEU A 767 -27.14 25.02 -37.91
N GLN A 768 -28.18 24.20 -38.05
CA GLN A 768 -28.33 22.92 -37.38
C GLN A 768 -27.27 21.91 -37.85
N SER A 769 -26.95 21.86 -39.16
CA SER A 769 -25.80 21.11 -39.66
C SER A 769 -24.53 21.58 -38.96
N ARG A 770 -24.14 22.86 -39.12
CA ARG A 770 -22.91 23.40 -38.52
C ARG A 770 -22.81 23.19 -37.01
N PHE A 771 -23.92 23.30 -36.28
CA PHE A 771 -23.95 23.03 -34.85
C PHE A 771 -23.76 21.53 -34.54
N THR A 772 -24.39 20.65 -35.34
CA THR A 772 -24.21 19.20 -35.23
C THR A 772 -22.76 18.80 -35.57
N ASP A 773 -22.21 19.32 -36.67
CA ASP A 773 -20.84 19.09 -37.14
C ASP A 773 -19.82 19.53 -36.06
N LEU A 774 -19.98 20.75 -35.53
CA LEU A 774 -19.11 21.30 -34.48
C LEU A 774 -19.28 20.58 -33.12
N MET A 775 -20.47 20.04 -32.82
CA MET A 775 -20.68 19.20 -31.64
C MET A 775 -20.06 17.80 -31.79
N HIS A 776 -19.97 17.25 -33.00
CA HIS A 776 -19.19 16.03 -33.27
C HIS A 776 -17.69 16.31 -33.19
N GLU A 777 -17.19 17.38 -33.83
CA GLU A 777 -15.79 17.81 -33.71
C GLU A 777 -15.39 18.05 -32.24
N LYS A 778 -16.27 18.65 -31.44
CA LYS A 778 -16.07 18.83 -29.99
C LYS A 778 -16.09 17.51 -29.20
N ALA A 779 -16.84 16.50 -29.65
CA ALA A 779 -16.82 15.17 -29.05
C ALA A 779 -15.51 14.44 -29.41
N ASP A 780 -15.15 14.39 -30.69
CA ASP A 780 -13.90 13.80 -31.19
C ASP A 780 -12.67 14.44 -30.50
N LEU A 781 -12.66 15.77 -30.33
CA LEU A 781 -11.61 16.48 -29.59
C LEU A 781 -11.59 16.16 -28.10
N LYS A 782 -12.75 15.91 -27.47
CA LYS A 782 -12.82 15.51 -26.05
C LYS A 782 -12.30 14.09 -25.85
N ASP A 783 -12.74 13.14 -26.69
CA ASP A 783 -12.24 11.77 -26.69
C ASP A 783 -10.73 11.73 -26.97
N ARG A 784 -10.23 12.64 -27.82
CA ARG A 784 -8.80 12.80 -28.09
C ARG A 784 -8.01 13.41 -26.93
N VAL A 785 -8.62 14.29 -26.13
CA VAL A 785 -8.03 14.78 -24.87
C VAL A 785 -7.97 13.65 -23.85
N GLU A 786 -9.03 12.86 -23.69
CA GLU A 786 -9.04 11.71 -22.77
C GLU A 786 -8.01 10.63 -23.17
N GLU A 787 -7.83 10.38 -24.47
CA GLU A 787 -6.75 9.50 -24.98
C GLU A 787 -5.34 10.04 -24.66
N LEU A 788 -5.15 11.37 -24.68
CA LEU A 788 -3.89 12.02 -24.34
C LEU A 788 -3.64 12.05 -22.83
N GLU A 789 -4.67 12.31 -22.02
CA GLU A 789 -4.60 12.24 -20.55
C GLU A 789 -4.23 10.82 -20.10
N HIS A 790 -4.85 9.78 -20.67
CA HIS A 790 -4.47 8.39 -20.42
C HIS A 790 -3.01 8.12 -20.82
N ARG A 791 -2.51 8.68 -21.93
CA ARG A 791 -1.08 8.56 -22.29
C ARG A 791 -0.18 9.29 -21.30
N CYS A 792 -0.55 10.47 -20.82
CA CYS A 792 0.21 11.20 -19.81
C CYS A 792 0.29 10.42 -18.48
N ILE A 793 -0.81 9.81 -18.04
CA ILE A 793 -0.84 8.94 -16.85
C ILE A 793 0.07 7.72 -17.04
N GLN A 794 0.00 7.05 -18.20
CA GLN A 794 0.89 5.92 -18.51
C GLN A 794 2.37 6.35 -18.53
N LEU A 795 2.70 7.47 -19.18
CA LEU A 795 4.07 7.99 -19.26
C LEU A 795 4.59 8.46 -17.89
N SER A 796 3.72 8.93 -16.98
CA SER A 796 4.08 9.16 -15.58
C SER A 796 4.50 7.85 -14.93
N GLY A 797 3.64 6.82 -14.92
CA GLY A 797 3.95 5.53 -14.32
C GLY A 797 5.20 4.85 -14.90
N GLU A 798 5.45 4.99 -16.21
CA GLU A 798 6.70 4.55 -16.84
C GLU A 798 7.91 5.38 -16.36
N THR A 799 7.77 6.68 -16.17
CA THR A 799 8.82 7.57 -15.61
C THR A 799 9.09 7.27 -14.14
N ASP A 800 8.05 7.01 -13.34
CA ASP A 800 8.15 6.63 -11.93
C ASP A 800 8.87 5.27 -11.79
N THR A 801 8.53 4.29 -12.65
CA THR A 801 9.22 2.99 -12.74
C THR A 801 10.71 3.15 -13.13
N ILE A 802 11.04 4.09 -14.03
CA ILE A 802 12.42 4.44 -14.36
C ILE A 802 13.13 5.09 -13.15
N GLY A 803 12.42 5.92 -12.37
CA GLY A 803 12.89 6.49 -11.11
C GLY A 803 13.23 5.41 -10.07
N GLU A 804 12.35 4.41 -9.88
CA GLU A 804 12.63 3.25 -9.03
C GLU A 804 13.86 2.48 -9.50
N TYR A 805 14.00 2.23 -10.81
CA TYR A 805 15.18 1.53 -11.35
C TYR A 805 16.48 2.32 -11.13
N ILE A 806 16.45 3.66 -11.26
CA ILE A 806 17.58 4.53 -10.94
C ILE A 806 17.91 4.47 -9.44
N ALA A 807 16.92 4.47 -8.54
CA ALA A 807 17.12 4.36 -7.10
C ALA A 807 17.71 2.99 -6.71
N LEU A 808 17.21 1.89 -7.30
CA LEU A 808 17.74 0.54 -7.12
C LEU A 808 19.20 0.45 -7.61
N TYR A 809 19.52 1.02 -8.78
CA TYR A 809 20.88 1.04 -9.30
C TYR A 809 21.82 1.88 -8.43
N GLN A 810 21.36 3.02 -7.90
CA GLN A 810 22.14 3.82 -6.94
C GLN A 810 22.41 3.05 -5.64
N SER A 811 21.40 2.36 -5.09
CA SER A 811 21.54 1.50 -3.91
C SER A 811 22.52 0.34 -4.16
N GLN A 812 22.37 -0.39 -5.27
CA GLN A 812 23.27 -1.47 -5.65
C GLN A 812 24.72 -0.97 -5.82
N ARG A 813 24.90 0.22 -6.42
CA ARG A 813 26.20 0.88 -6.57
C ARG A 813 26.79 1.36 -5.23
N ALA A 814 25.97 1.76 -4.27
CA ALA A 814 26.41 2.08 -2.92
C ALA A 814 26.88 0.81 -2.18
N ILE A 815 26.12 -0.28 -2.25
CA ILE A 815 26.49 -1.59 -1.68
C ILE A 815 27.79 -2.13 -2.31
N LEU A 816 27.97 -1.96 -3.62
CA LEU A 816 29.21 -2.32 -4.32
C LEU A 816 30.41 -1.47 -3.89
N LYS A 817 30.23 -0.17 -3.67
CA LYS A 817 31.27 0.69 -3.09
C LYS A 817 31.60 0.30 -1.66
N GLN A 818 30.59 0.00 -0.84
CA GLN A 818 30.79 -0.39 0.55
C GLN A 818 31.59 -1.70 0.66
N ARG A 819 31.23 -2.74 -0.12
CA ARG A 819 32.03 -3.97 -0.25
C ARG A 819 33.39 -3.81 -0.94
N HIS A 820 33.69 -2.62 -1.48
CA HIS A 820 35.05 -2.28 -1.94
C HIS A 820 35.86 -1.71 -0.77
N ARG A 821 35.31 -0.75 -0.01
CA ARG A 821 35.93 -0.21 1.21
C ARG A 821 36.26 -1.31 2.21
N GLU A 822 35.32 -2.20 2.52
CA GLU A 822 35.52 -3.32 3.44
C GLU A 822 36.69 -4.22 3.03
N LYS A 823 36.96 -4.36 1.72
CA LYS A 823 38.12 -5.08 1.20
C LYS A 823 39.40 -4.26 1.29
N GLU A 824 39.34 -2.96 1.00
CA GLU A 824 40.48 -2.05 1.14
C GLU A 824 40.91 -1.91 2.61
N GLU A 825 39.96 -1.84 3.54
CA GLU A 825 40.16 -1.87 4.99
C GLU A 825 40.77 -3.21 5.45
N TYR A 826 40.24 -4.35 4.97
CA TYR A 826 40.80 -5.66 5.28
C TYR A 826 42.23 -5.83 4.74
N ILE A 827 42.50 -5.38 3.51
CA ILE A 827 43.85 -5.36 2.91
C ILE A 827 44.78 -4.44 3.71
N SER A 828 44.27 -3.30 4.20
CA SER A 828 45.05 -2.34 5.01
C SER A 828 45.41 -2.92 6.38
N ARG A 829 44.46 -3.59 7.06
CA ARG A 829 44.72 -4.33 8.31
C ARG A 829 45.75 -5.43 8.09
N LEU A 830 45.58 -6.26 7.07
CA LEU A 830 46.52 -7.33 6.73
C LEU A 830 47.93 -6.79 6.37
N ALA A 831 48.03 -5.59 5.80
CA ALA A 831 49.30 -4.90 5.57
C ALA A 831 49.93 -4.37 6.87
N GLN A 832 49.13 -3.85 7.81
CA GLN A 832 49.58 -3.48 9.15
C GLN A 832 50.06 -4.71 9.93
N ASP A 833 49.26 -5.78 10.00
CA ASP A 833 49.60 -7.05 10.67
C ASP A 833 50.95 -7.60 10.17
N LYS A 834 51.19 -7.52 8.85
CA LYS A 834 52.46 -7.93 8.23
C LYS A 834 53.64 -7.06 8.68
N GLU A 835 53.46 -5.74 8.76
CA GLU A 835 54.53 -4.83 9.18
C GLU A 835 54.79 -4.92 10.69
N GLU A 836 53.76 -5.10 11.52
CA GLU A 836 53.90 -5.42 12.93
C GLU A 836 54.62 -6.75 13.16
N MET A 837 54.28 -7.80 12.41
CA MET A 837 55.00 -9.08 12.50
C MET A 837 56.47 -8.93 12.07
N LYS A 838 56.75 -8.09 11.06
CA LYS A 838 58.11 -7.75 10.62
C LYS A 838 58.89 -6.96 11.68
N MET A 839 58.25 -6.06 12.42
CA MET A 839 58.84 -5.38 13.58
C MET A 839 59.14 -6.37 14.72
N LYS A 840 58.17 -7.21 15.10
CA LYS A 840 58.35 -8.27 16.12
C LYS A 840 59.45 -9.27 15.74
N LEU A 841 59.66 -9.52 14.45
CA LEU A 841 60.81 -10.31 13.94
C LEU A 841 62.15 -9.57 14.03
N LEU A 842 62.20 -8.24 13.89
CA LEU A 842 63.41 -7.44 14.13
C LEU A 842 63.77 -7.43 15.62
N GLU A 843 62.78 -7.22 16.50
CA GLU A 843 62.94 -7.26 17.96
C GLU A 843 63.47 -8.63 18.42
N LEU A 844 62.89 -9.72 17.91
CA LEU A 844 63.36 -11.09 18.17
C LEU A 844 64.78 -11.32 17.64
N GLN A 845 65.12 -10.79 16.45
CA GLN A 845 66.48 -10.88 15.91
C GLN A 845 67.48 -10.11 16.78
N GLU A 846 67.14 -8.93 17.28
CA GLU A 846 68.00 -8.16 18.18
C GLU A 846 68.18 -8.87 19.53
N LEU A 847 67.10 -9.41 20.10
CA LEU A 847 67.15 -10.18 21.35
C LEU A 847 68.03 -11.44 21.21
N VAL A 848 67.94 -12.16 20.09
CA VAL A 848 68.82 -13.30 19.79
C VAL A 848 70.27 -12.86 19.66
N MET A 849 70.55 -11.74 18.98
CA MET A 849 71.91 -11.19 18.91
C MET A 849 72.45 -10.78 20.28
N ARG A 850 71.62 -10.16 21.12
CA ARG A 850 71.97 -9.72 22.48
C ARG A 850 72.28 -10.90 23.40
N LEU A 851 71.39 -11.91 23.46
CA LEU A 851 71.59 -13.13 24.24
C LEU A 851 72.81 -13.94 23.76
N VAL A 852 73.07 -14.01 22.45
CA VAL A 852 74.30 -14.61 21.93
C VAL A 852 75.53 -13.81 22.35
N GLY A 853 75.46 -12.47 22.36
CA GLY A 853 76.51 -11.59 22.89
C GLY A 853 76.80 -11.84 24.37
N GLU A 854 75.79 -11.74 25.23
CA GLU A 854 75.87 -11.99 26.68
C GLU A 854 76.42 -13.38 27.01
N ARG A 855 75.97 -14.41 26.27
CA ARG A 855 76.48 -15.78 26.38
C ARG A 855 77.94 -15.88 25.96
N ASN A 856 78.35 -15.22 24.87
CA ASN A 856 79.73 -15.22 24.40
C ASN A 856 80.65 -14.45 25.37
N GLU A 857 80.15 -13.37 26.00
CA GLU A 857 80.82 -12.72 27.14
C GLU A 857 80.96 -13.66 28.34
N TRP A 858 79.90 -14.39 28.70
CA TRP A 858 79.93 -15.37 29.80
C TRP A 858 80.96 -16.48 29.55
N TYR A 859 81.00 -17.01 28.32
CA TYR A 859 82.04 -17.95 27.90
C TYR A 859 83.43 -17.33 27.97
N SER A 860 83.60 -16.06 27.60
CA SER A 860 84.89 -15.36 27.66
C SER A 860 85.35 -15.11 29.10
N LYS A 861 84.44 -14.70 29.98
CA LYS A 861 84.67 -14.52 31.44
C LYS A 861 85.01 -15.86 32.10
N TYR A 862 84.29 -16.93 31.75
CA TYR A 862 84.58 -18.30 32.19
C TYR A 862 85.95 -18.79 31.69
N LEU A 863 86.31 -18.57 30.42
CA LEU A 863 87.61 -18.95 29.89
C LEU A 863 88.76 -18.19 30.57
N ALA A 864 88.58 -16.89 30.83
CA ALA A 864 89.57 -16.08 31.55
C ALA A 864 89.77 -16.57 32.99
N ALA A 865 88.69 -16.87 33.72
CA ALA A 865 88.74 -17.44 35.07
C ALA A 865 89.38 -18.85 35.07
N ALA A 866 89.09 -19.68 34.06
CA ALA A 866 89.67 -21.02 33.93
C ALA A 866 91.17 -20.99 33.52
N GLN A 867 91.67 -19.89 32.95
CA GLN A 867 93.07 -19.75 32.53
C GLN A 867 93.98 -19.09 33.59
N ASN A 868 93.45 -18.38 34.59
CA ASN A 868 94.23 -17.76 35.66
C ASN A 868 93.65 -18.06 37.06
N PRO A 869 94.01 -19.21 37.68
CA PRO A 869 93.56 -19.56 39.04
C PRO A 869 94.27 -18.78 40.17
N ASP A 870 95.40 -18.12 39.89
CA ASP A 870 96.43 -17.78 40.89
C ASP A 870 96.65 -16.27 41.07
N MET A 871 95.56 -15.51 41.22
CA MET A 871 95.57 -14.06 41.54
C MET A 871 94.54 -13.71 42.62
N LEU A 872 94.46 -14.54 43.68
CA LEU A 872 93.55 -14.34 44.83
C LEU A 872 94.22 -14.43 46.20
N VAL A 873 95.52 -14.09 46.30
CA VAL A 873 96.16 -13.74 47.57
C VAL A 873 97.02 -12.48 47.40
N SER A 874 96.96 -11.58 48.39
CA SER A 874 97.77 -10.35 48.57
C SER A 874 97.27 -9.04 47.93
N GLN A 875 96.15 -8.49 48.43
CA GLN A 875 96.18 -7.24 49.21
C GLN A 875 94.83 -6.90 49.86
N GLU A 876 94.71 -7.07 51.18
CA GLU A 876 93.74 -6.31 51.98
C GLU A 876 94.37 -4.95 52.36
N SER A 877 93.77 -3.83 51.94
CA SER A 877 93.77 -2.53 52.66
C SER A 877 93.09 -1.41 51.85
N GLY A 878 91.98 -0.88 52.36
CA GLY A 878 91.62 0.54 52.18
C GLY A 878 90.50 0.92 51.18
N SER A 879 89.31 1.19 51.73
CA SER A 879 88.39 2.28 51.33
C SER A 879 87.75 2.29 49.91
N ALA A 880 86.58 1.63 49.79
CA ALA A 880 85.32 2.20 49.27
C ALA A 880 84.22 1.15 49.48
N ILE A 881 83.34 1.29 50.49
CA ILE A 881 82.04 1.99 50.42
C ILE A 881 81.10 1.39 49.36
N ALA A 882 79.97 0.86 49.82
CA ALA A 882 78.96 0.20 49.00
C ALA A 882 78.09 1.20 48.21
N VAL A 883 77.60 0.75 47.06
CA VAL A 883 76.24 1.09 46.61
C VAL A 883 75.53 -0.23 46.30
N GLU A 884 74.63 -0.60 47.20
CA GLU A 884 73.74 -1.73 47.05
C GLU A 884 72.58 -1.30 46.13
N ARG A 885 72.37 -2.00 45.01
CA ARG A 885 71.17 -1.84 44.19
C ARG A 885 70.36 -3.13 44.23
N HIS A 886 69.38 -3.16 45.13
CA HIS A 886 68.16 -3.92 44.88
C HIS A 886 67.63 -3.55 43.49
N ILE A 887 67.29 -4.56 42.70
CA ILE A 887 66.26 -4.45 41.67
C ILE A 887 65.24 -5.53 42.02
N GLU A 888 64.27 -5.15 42.85
CA GLU A 888 63.04 -5.90 43.00
C GLU A 888 62.17 -5.60 41.77
N LEU A 889 61.70 -6.66 41.10
CA LEU A 889 60.62 -6.57 40.13
C LEU A 889 59.53 -7.54 40.55
N ASN A 890 58.54 -7.01 41.27
CA ASN A 890 57.31 -7.71 41.58
C ASN A 890 56.46 -7.80 40.29
N ALA A 891 56.05 -9.01 39.91
CA ALA A 891 55.19 -9.23 38.74
C ALA A 891 54.40 -10.55 38.86
N THR A 892 53.48 -10.63 39.82
CA THR A 892 52.51 -11.75 39.93
C THR A 892 51.11 -11.26 40.25
N ASP A 893 50.48 -10.62 39.27
CA ASP A 893 49.02 -10.52 39.14
C ASP A 893 48.64 -11.00 37.73
N GLY A 894 47.55 -11.77 37.61
CA GLY A 894 47.11 -12.34 36.32
C GLY A 894 46.72 -13.81 36.39
N GLU A 895 45.49 -14.09 36.86
CA GLU A 895 44.93 -15.44 36.82
C GLU A 895 44.68 -15.94 35.38
N GLY A 896 45.31 -17.07 35.04
CA GLY A 896 44.68 -18.20 34.33
C GLY A 896 44.18 -18.04 32.88
N LEU A 897 44.62 -18.97 32.03
CA LEU A 897 43.73 -19.54 31.00
C LEU A 897 44.02 -21.03 30.78
N ARG A 898 43.03 -21.84 31.17
CA ARG A 898 42.81 -23.29 30.97
C ARG A 898 43.87 -24.08 30.19
N GLU A 899 44.52 -24.98 30.92
CA GLU A 899 44.98 -26.26 30.40
C GLU A 899 43.80 -27.04 29.78
N VAL A 900 43.97 -27.57 28.57
CA VAL A 900 43.03 -28.50 27.90
C VAL A 900 43.84 -29.65 27.32
N SER A 901 43.81 -30.80 27.98
CA SER A 901 44.43 -32.02 27.46
C SER A 901 43.64 -32.58 26.29
N LEU A 902 44.28 -32.66 25.12
CA LEU A 902 43.94 -33.58 24.04
C LEU A 902 45.25 -34.12 23.45
N ALA A 903 45.65 -35.30 23.93
CA ALA A 903 46.76 -36.07 23.38
C ALA A 903 46.30 -37.54 23.31
N ASP A 904 45.81 -37.93 22.13
CA ASP A 904 45.73 -39.33 21.72
C ASP A 904 46.94 -39.63 20.81
N GLU A 905 47.39 -40.88 20.85
CA GLU A 905 48.64 -41.39 20.24
C GLU A 905 48.71 -41.28 18.70
N PRO A 906 49.93 -41.17 18.14
CA PRO A 906 50.28 -41.76 16.86
C PRO A 906 51.24 -42.95 17.04
N GLU A 907 50.74 -44.17 16.81
CA GLU A 907 51.56 -45.38 16.76
C GLU A 907 52.34 -45.55 15.43
N GLN A 908 53.44 -46.32 15.52
CA GLN A 908 54.01 -47.20 14.49
C GLN A 908 54.86 -46.65 13.30
N GLU A 909 56.15 -47.04 13.37
CA GLU A 909 56.91 -47.85 12.38
C GLU A 909 58.01 -47.27 11.45
N ALA A 910 58.97 -48.17 11.14
CA ALA A 910 60.08 -48.11 10.17
C ALA A 910 61.18 -47.03 10.40
N ALA A 911 62.27 -47.21 11.18
CA ALA A 911 63.20 -48.34 11.45
C ALA A 911 64.39 -48.52 10.47
N VAL A 912 65.50 -49.06 10.99
CA VAL A 912 66.73 -49.56 10.31
C VAL A 912 67.78 -48.52 9.84
N LEU A 913 69.10 -48.63 10.10
CA LEU A 913 69.96 -49.32 11.10
C LEU A 913 71.41 -48.73 11.03
N GLN A 914 72.22 -48.88 12.10
CA GLN A 914 73.70 -49.06 12.15
C GLN A 914 74.66 -48.03 11.44
N SER A 915 75.80 -47.55 11.96
CA SER A 915 76.64 -47.87 13.14
C SER A 915 78.00 -47.10 13.09
N HIS A 916 78.77 -47.14 14.19
CA HIS A 916 80.24 -47.01 14.34
C HIS A 916 81.08 -45.78 13.85
N VAL A 917 81.43 -44.91 14.81
CA VAL A 917 82.81 -44.66 15.36
C VAL A 917 84.02 -44.61 14.41
N SER A 918 84.80 -43.48 14.41
CA SER A 918 86.25 -43.46 14.82
C SER A 918 86.96 -42.07 14.78
N SER A 919 87.81 -41.82 15.81
CA SER A 919 89.13 -41.11 15.84
C SER A 919 89.39 -39.67 15.30
N HIS A 920 89.66 -38.76 16.26
CA HIS A 920 90.80 -37.81 16.41
C HIS A 920 91.48 -37.05 15.23
N SER A 921 91.69 -35.73 15.42
CA SER A 921 93.01 -35.03 15.46
C SER A 921 92.89 -33.58 16.00
N LYS A 922 93.97 -32.76 16.07
CA LYS A 922 94.07 -31.53 16.91
C LYS A 922 94.45 -30.23 16.17
N GLY A 923 93.56 -29.21 16.21
CA GLY A 923 93.79 -27.73 16.27
C GLY A 923 94.75 -27.02 15.28
N PRO A 924 94.98 -25.68 15.41
CA PRO A 924 94.29 -24.66 16.23
C PRO A 924 93.84 -23.37 15.47
N HIS A 925 93.08 -22.50 16.15
CA HIS A 925 92.60 -21.15 15.75
C HIS A 925 91.56 -21.04 14.60
N PRO A 926 90.77 -19.93 14.54
CA PRO A 926 90.16 -19.15 15.64
C PRO A 926 88.70 -19.60 15.87
N SER A 927 87.94 -18.92 16.74
CA SER A 927 86.56 -19.28 17.08
C SER A 927 85.58 -19.10 15.89
N PRO A 928 84.88 -20.17 15.44
CA PRO A 928 83.73 -20.02 14.56
C PRO A 928 82.51 -19.54 15.36
N GLU A 929 81.75 -18.62 14.78
CA GLU A 929 80.42 -18.27 15.30
C GLU A 929 79.50 -19.49 15.26
N ASP A 930 78.70 -19.66 16.30
CA ASP A 930 77.82 -20.80 16.53
C ASP A 930 76.92 -21.12 15.31
N PRO A 931 77.02 -22.33 14.72
CA PRO A 931 76.22 -22.69 13.55
C PRO A 931 74.71 -22.64 13.84
N THR A 932 74.30 -22.91 15.08
CA THR A 932 72.91 -22.85 15.54
C THR A 932 72.39 -21.42 15.49
N ALA A 933 73.18 -20.46 15.99
CA ALA A 933 72.82 -19.04 15.94
C ALA A 933 72.76 -18.53 14.49
N LYS A 934 73.70 -18.95 13.63
CA LYS A 934 73.64 -18.64 12.18
C LYS A 934 72.40 -19.22 11.51
N GLN A 935 72.02 -20.46 11.84
CA GLN A 935 70.85 -21.12 11.24
C GLN A 935 69.53 -20.49 11.71
N ILE A 936 69.45 -20.02 12.97
CA ILE A 936 68.33 -19.21 13.48
C ILE A 936 68.27 -17.85 12.77
N MET A 937 69.39 -17.14 12.64
CA MET A 937 69.46 -15.84 11.95
C MET A 937 69.14 -15.96 10.44
N GLN A 938 69.49 -17.09 9.82
CA GLN A 938 69.12 -17.45 8.45
C GLN A 938 67.60 -17.65 8.34
N LEU A 939 67.01 -18.48 9.21
CA LEU A 939 65.56 -18.72 9.26
C LEU A 939 64.75 -17.45 9.51
N LEU A 940 65.15 -16.61 10.47
CA LEU A 940 64.48 -15.33 10.73
C LEU A 940 64.51 -14.41 9.51
N ARG A 941 65.63 -14.36 8.77
CA ARG A 941 65.74 -13.58 7.53
C ARG A 941 64.88 -14.13 6.39
N GLU A 942 64.80 -15.45 6.25
CA GLU A 942 63.94 -16.12 5.26
C GLU A 942 62.44 -15.91 5.55
N ILE A 943 62.05 -15.91 6.84
CA ILE A 943 60.68 -15.58 7.29
C ILE A 943 60.35 -14.10 7.06
N GLN A 944 61.33 -13.20 7.27
CA GLN A 944 61.14 -11.75 7.13
C GLN A 944 61.03 -11.27 5.67
N ASN A 945 61.62 -11.99 4.71
CA ASN A 945 61.57 -11.67 3.27
C ASN A 945 61.23 -12.91 2.40
N PRO A 946 59.97 -13.39 2.40
CA PRO A 946 59.55 -14.57 1.62
C PRO A 946 59.55 -14.37 0.09
N GLN A 947 59.91 -13.18 -0.41
CA GLN A 947 59.81 -12.80 -1.82
C GLN A 947 61.00 -13.21 -2.71
N GLU A 948 62.07 -13.81 -2.15
CA GLU A 948 63.16 -14.37 -2.97
C GLU A 948 62.81 -15.70 -3.66
N ARG A 949 61.65 -16.32 -3.37
CA ARG A 949 61.10 -17.40 -4.21
C ARG A 949 60.41 -16.85 -5.47
N VAL A 950 61.21 -16.47 -6.46
CA VAL A 950 60.75 -16.43 -7.87
C VAL A 950 60.67 -17.89 -8.37
N GLY A 951 59.59 -18.60 -8.01
CA GLY A 951 59.45 -20.02 -8.32
C GLY A 951 58.03 -20.58 -8.18
N SER A 952 57.39 -20.83 -9.32
CA SER A 952 56.30 -21.80 -9.53
C SER A 952 55.15 -21.84 -8.50
N LEU A 953 54.38 -20.76 -8.38
CA LEU A 953 53.01 -20.79 -7.85
C LEU A 953 52.04 -20.15 -8.84
N LEU A 954 51.70 -20.91 -9.89
CA LEU A 954 50.64 -20.57 -10.85
C LEU A 954 49.70 -21.77 -11.11
N GLU A 955 49.54 -22.65 -10.11
CA GLU A 955 48.55 -23.74 -10.10
C GLU A 955 47.77 -23.70 -8.79
N ASN A 956 46.65 -22.97 -8.78
CA ASN A 956 45.61 -23.12 -7.76
C ASN A 956 44.62 -24.19 -8.22
N PRO A 957 44.44 -25.30 -7.49
CA PRO A 957 43.38 -26.26 -7.80
C PRO A 957 42.01 -25.66 -7.45
N CYS A 958 41.29 -25.17 -8.46
CA CYS A 958 39.91 -24.70 -8.26
C CYS A 958 38.98 -25.86 -7.91
N ILE A 959 38.59 -25.97 -6.64
CA ILE A 959 37.51 -26.87 -6.20
C ILE A 959 36.19 -26.39 -6.85
N PRO A 960 35.51 -27.20 -7.68
CA PRO A 960 34.31 -26.76 -8.39
C PRO A 960 33.06 -26.84 -7.50
N PHE A 961 32.54 -25.70 -7.05
CA PHE A 961 31.25 -25.65 -6.36
C PHE A 961 30.09 -25.85 -7.35
N PHE A 962 29.38 -26.98 -7.23
CA PHE A 962 28.17 -27.27 -8.00
C PHE A 962 26.92 -26.94 -7.19
N TYR A 963 26.14 -25.97 -7.67
CA TYR A 963 24.81 -25.67 -7.13
C TYR A 963 23.75 -26.52 -7.83
N ARG A 964 22.92 -27.22 -7.05
CA ARG A 964 21.65 -27.80 -7.50
C ARG A 964 20.61 -27.50 -6.41
N ALA A 965 19.50 -26.87 -6.80
CA ALA A 965 18.35 -26.73 -5.92
C ALA A 965 17.65 -28.09 -5.75
N ASP A 966 17.26 -28.39 -4.51
CA ASP A 966 16.30 -29.44 -4.20
C ASP A 966 14.86 -28.89 -4.32
N GLU A 967 13.83 -29.75 -4.32
CA GLU A 967 12.42 -29.38 -4.57
C GLU A 967 11.79 -28.46 -3.48
N ASN A 968 12.58 -28.03 -2.49
CA ASN A 968 12.19 -27.19 -1.36
C ASN A 968 13.00 -25.88 -1.23
N ASP A 969 13.72 -25.46 -2.29
CA ASP A 969 14.52 -24.21 -2.37
C ASP A 969 15.65 -24.01 -1.31
N GLU A 970 16.00 -25.04 -0.53
CA GLU A 970 17.20 -25.02 0.32
C GLU A 970 18.49 -25.32 -0.46
N VAL A 971 19.49 -24.44 -0.36
CA VAL A 971 20.82 -24.64 -0.98
C VAL A 971 21.76 -25.36 -0.02
N LYS A 972 21.99 -26.67 -0.25
CA LYS A 972 23.02 -27.46 0.44
C LYS A 972 24.30 -27.52 -0.38
N ILE A 973 25.41 -27.10 0.22
CA ILE A 973 26.76 -27.24 -0.33
C ILE A 973 27.28 -28.63 0.07
N MET A 974 27.63 -29.47 -0.90
CA MET A 974 28.47 -30.65 -0.65
C MET A 974 29.90 -30.36 -1.08
N VAL A 975 30.84 -30.69 -0.21
CA VAL A 975 32.26 -30.81 -0.54
C VAL A 975 32.57 -32.31 -0.63
N ILE A 976 33.44 -32.68 -1.58
CA ILE A 976 34.03 -34.01 -1.75
C ILE A 976 35.55 -33.81 -1.76
#